data_AF-A0A8H7GQR3-F1
#
_entry.id   AF-A0A8H7GQR3-F1
#
_cell.length_a   1.000
_cell.length_b   1.000
_cell.length_c   1.000
_cell.angle_alpha   90.00
_cell.angle_beta   90.00
_cell.angle_gamma   90.00
#
_symmetry.space_group_name_H-M   'P 1'
#
loop_
_entity.id
_entity.type
_entity.pdbx_description
1 polymer ?
#
loop_
_entity_poly.entity_id
_entity_poly.type
_entity_poly.pdbx_seq_one_letter_code
_entity_poly.pdbx_strand_id
1 'polypeptide(L)'
;MSYDAINLQPNFKPIDNLFLNRLRQFTDEGAYKSLNLPKFYDHDRLDSNTDAIDLKVWRVPDENGKTARPLFRDIDFASIEWLAARKGDNFGPSWKTFWFRIEWEIPQGWLAAADEIHFDWDCSNEGLIYSAEGTPLQAFTGGERTLFKLPKEHRKEGKQLFYLEIACNGMFGNGDGGVPDPNRYFRLNRCDLVFPDVNARKLFWDFWIIGDAARELGLGGNKYQAALVATEIMDTFDANDRDSIITCRKIAARFLGNDIDSDEVFEVNPLNKVDVYGVGNCHIDTAWLWPFAETRRKIVRSWTTQLKIADEYPEYIFVASQMQQFKWLKQDHPEILKEIKKKFTANQFLPIGGSWVENDTNMPGGESLIRQFLLGQRYLIDEFGAPASVFWLPDTFGYSSQIPQICQISGIDKFLTQKLSWNNINTFPLSTFNWKAIDGSQVLVHMPPANTYTASANFGDVVRSQQQHKNLRDVPTGLLLYGHGDGGGGPTEEMLEKLRRCRGMANTNAAIPTVHLGNTVEEFYEDVLERSDYGRNLPTWTGEIYLEFHRGTYTTQADVKKWMRLSEIKMHDLEFLGTILSISTEYKYPTKDIHDLWEDIALCQFHDVLPGSCIGMVYYEEVKPMLTNVLHKLDQLTKDALSHFKKKKNCVFAVNTLPWERFELLPFA
;
A
#
# COMPACT_ATOMS: atom_id res chain seq x y z
N MET A 1 -41.08 -6.08 -39.54
CA MET A 1 -41.74 -5.27 -38.51
C MET A 1 -42.96 -6.03 -38.04
N SER A 2 -43.16 -6.24 -36.76
CA SER A 2 -44.49 -6.59 -36.25
C SER A 2 -44.76 -5.76 -35.01
N TYR A 3 -45.35 -4.59 -35.24
CA TYR A 3 -46.07 -3.90 -34.19
C TYR A 3 -47.44 -4.56 -34.10
N ASP A 4 -47.72 -5.27 -33.00
CA ASP A 4 -48.99 -5.96 -32.81
C ASP A 4 -50.10 -4.93 -32.59
N ALA A 5 -51.16 -5.01 -33.41
CA ALA A 5 -52.29 -4.10 -33.33
C ALA A 5 -53.12 -4.27 -32.04
N ILE A 6 -52.90 -5.35 -31.28
CA ILE A 6 -53.60 -5.68 -30.05
C ILE A 6 -52.55 -6.04 -28.99
N ASN A 7 -52.49 -5.27 -27.91
CA ASN A 7 -51.68 -5.59 -26.74
C ASN A 7 -52.57 -6.14 -25.61
N LEU A 8 -52.49 -7.45 -25.34
CA LEU A 8 -53.22 -8.11 -24.26
C LEU A 8 -52.44 -8.14 -22.93
N GLN A 9 -51.17 -7.71 -22.94
CA GLN A 9 -50.27 -7.73 -21.78
C GLN A 9 -49.66 -6.34 -21.57
N PRO A 10 -50.28 -5.49 -20.72
CA PRO A 10 -49.74 -4.16 -20.48
C PRO A 10 -48.33 -4.25 -19.86
N ASN A 11 -47.36 -3.58 -20.48
CA ASN A 11 -46.01 -3.43 -19.94
C ASN A 11 -45.93 -2.13 -19.14
N PHE A 12 -45.68 -2.26 -17.83
CA PHE A 12 -45.59 -1.11 -16.93
C PHE A 12 -44.17 -0.56 -16.85
N LYS A 13 -44.06 0.74 -16.60
CA LYS A 13 -42.76 1.37 -16.31
C LYS A 13 -42.20 0.79 -15.00
N PRO A 14 -40.95 0.29 -14.99
CA PRO A 14 -40.27 -0.11 -13.77
C PRO A 14 -40.24 1.00 -12.71
N ILE A 15 -40.37 0.64 -11.43
CA ILE A 15 -40.17 1.57 -10.31
C ILE A 15 -38.69 1.56 -9.95
N ASP A 16 -37.99 2.67 -10.23
CA ASP A 16 -36.53 2.79 -10.17
C ASP A 16 -35.93 2.23 -8.85
N ASN A 17 -36.47 2.60 -7.69
CA ASN A 17 -35.91 2.19 -6.40
C ASN A 17 -36.07 0.67 -6.14
N LEU A 18 -37.16 0.04 -6.57
CA LEU A 18 -37.39 -1.38 -6.37
C LEU A 18 -36.42 -2.21 -7.21
N PHE A 19 -36.21 -1.81 -8.47
CA PHE A 19 -35.29 -2.50 -9.37
C PHE A 19 -33.84 -2.33 -8.92
N LEU A 20 -33.42 -1.12 -8.54
CA LEU A 20 -32.06 -0.90 -8.03
C LEU A 20 -31.78 -1.66 -6.73
N ASN A 21 -32.76 -1.75 -5.82
CA ASN A 21 -32.62 -2.52 -4.59
C ASN A 21 -32.57 -4.03 -4.85
N ARG A 22 -33.29 -4.53 -5.87
CA ARG A 22 -33.26 -5.93 -6.29
C ARG A 22 -31.85 -6.35 -6.70
N LEU A 23 -31.12 -5.51 -7.44
CA LEU A 23 -29.78 -5.86 -7.97
C LEU A 23 -28.82 -6.32 -6.87
N ARG A 24 -28.89 -5.73 -5.67
CA ARG A 24 -28.00 -6.08 -4.55
C ARG A 24 -28.09 -7.55 -4.13
N GLN A 25 -29.24 -8.19 -4.34
CA GLN A 25 -29.47 -9.57 -3.89
C GLN A 25 -28.75 -10.61 -4.76
N PHE A 26 -28.33 -10.25 -5.98
CA PHE A 26 -27.76 -11.21 -6.92
C PHE A 26 -26.37 -11.72 -6.51
N THR A 27 -25.60 -10.88 -5.81
CA THR A 27 -24.23 -11.21 -5.37
C THR A 27 -24.09 -11.31 -3.85
N ASP A 28 -25.18 -11.05 -3.11
CA ASP A 28 -25.21 -11.06 -1.64
C ASP A 28 -25.20 -12.49 -1.07
N GLU A 29 -24.38 -12.72 -0.05
CA GLU A 29 -24.28 -14.02 0.66
C GLU A 29 -25.35 -14.19 1.77
N GLY A 30 -26.37 -13.33 1.79
CA GLY A 30 -27.45 -13.36 2.77
C GLY A 30 -28.50 -14.47 2.54
N ALA A 31 -29.74 -14.15 2.86
CA ALA A 31 -30.85 -15.12 2.90
C ALA A 31 -31.13 -15.81 1.55
N TYR A 32 -30.77 -15.18 0.44
CA TYR A 32 -31.06 -15.67 -0.92
C TYR A 32 -29.83 -16.24 -1.64
N LYS A 33 -28.73 -16.50 -0.93
CA LYS A 33 -27.48 -16.98 -1.56
C LYS A 33 -27.65 -18.27 -2.37
N SER A 34 -28.56 -19.16 -1.96
CA SER A 34 -28.85 -20.42 -2.64
C SER A 34 -29.73 -20.28 -3.88
N LEU A 35 -30.21 -19.07 -4.18
CA LEU A 35 -31.04 -18.77 -5.34
C LEU A 35 -30.33 -17.85 -6.34
N ASN A 36 -29.14 -17.36 -6.01
CA ASN A 36 -28.41 -16.37 -6.79
C ASN A 36 -26.97 -16.85 -7.06
N LEU A 37 -26.15 -15.99 -7.65
CA LEU A 37 -24.79 -16.28 -8.09
C LEU A 37 -23.88 -16.94 -7.02
N PRO A 38 -23.95 -16.59 -5.72
CA PRO A 38 -23.10 -17.20 -4.69
C PRO A 38 -23.23 -18.73 -4.59
N LYS A 39 -24.35 -19.31 -5.02
CA LYS A 39 -24.51 -20.77 -5.10
C LYS A 39 -23.45 -21.44 -5.98
N PHE A 40 -22.96 -20.73 -6.99
CA PHE A 40 -22.06 -21.27 -7.99
C PHE A 40 -20.63 -20.73 -7.90
N TYR A 41 -20.24 -19.98 -6.87
CA TYR A 41 -18.86 -19.49 -6.74
C TYR A 41 -17.82 -20.62 -6.75
N ASP A 42 -18.19 -21.77 -6.20
CA ASP A 42 -17.32 -22.93 -6.11
C ASP A 42 -18.02 -24.15 -6.76
N HIS A 43 -17.26 -24.96 -7.48
CA HIS A 43 -17.69 -26.29 -7.94
C HIS A 43 -17.69 -27.28 -6.78
N ASP A 44 -16.67 -27.22 -5.93
CA ASP A 44 -16.45 -28.11 -4.80
C ASP A 44 -15.55 -27.46 -3.74
N ARG A 45 -15.65 -27.92 -2.49
CA ARG A 45 -14.89 -27.38 -1.34
C ARG A 45 -14.58 -28.49 -0.34
N LEU A 46 -13.31 -28.57 0.08
CA LEU A 46 -12.83 -29.49 1.11
C LEU A 46 -12.41 -28.70 2.35
N ASP A 47 -13.07 -28.96 3.47
CA ASP A 47 -12.79 -28.32 4.76
C ASP A 47 -11.66 -29.02 5.52
N SER A 48 -10.85 -28.27 6.27
CA SER A 48 -9.89 -28.77 7.28
C SER A 48 -10.42 -29.77 8.31
N ASN A 49 -11.74 -29.88 8.52
CA ASN A 49 -12.33 -30.92 9.37
C ASN A 49 -12.43 -32.29 8.68
N THR A 50 -11.98 -32.41 7.44
CA THR A 50 -11.86 -33.67 6.68
C THR A 50 -10.42 -34.17 6.67
N ASP A 51 -10.19 -35.42 6.28
CA ASP A 51 -8.83 -36.00 6.17
C ASP A 51 -7.98 -35.36 5.04
N ALA A 52 -8.54 -34.40 4.28
CA ALA A 52 -7.88 -33.76 3.14
C ALA A 52 -6.81 -32.73 3.52
N ILE A 53 -6.88 -32.16 4.74
CA ILE A 53 -5.92 -31.14 5.23
C ILE A 53 -5.50 -31.51 6.66
N ASP A 54 -4.22 -31.84 6.86
CA ASP A 54 -3.60 -31.99 8.18
C ASP A 54 -3.05 -30.62 8.62
N LEU A 55 -3.65 -30.06 9.67
CA LEU A 55 -3.30 -28.75 10.21
C LEU A 55 -2.67 -28.90 11.60
N LYS A 56 -1.42 -28.47 11.71
CA LYS A 56 -0.70 -28.40 12.98
C LYS A 56 -0.19 -27.00 13.24
N VAL A 57 -0.01 -26.65 14.51
CA VAL A 57 0.38 -25.32 14.95
C VAL A 57 1.51 -25.38 15.98
N TRP A 58 2.38 -24.39 15.92
CA TRP A 58 3.39 -24.10 16.92
C TRP A 58 3.26 -22.65 17.36
N ARG A 59 3.18 -22.43 18.68
CA ARG A 59 3.23 -21.10 19.26
C ARG A 59 4.69 -20.73 19.48
N VAL A 60 5.13 -19.63 18.86
CA VAL A 60 6.49 -19.12 19.05
C VAL A 60 6.69 -18.71 20.51
N PRO A 61 7.70 -19.25 21.23
CA PRO A 61 8.04 -18.83 22.58
C PRO A 61 8.50 -17.36 22.62
N ASP A 62 8.24 -16.69 23.73
CA ASP A 62 8.77 -15.35 23.95
C ASP A 62 10.27 -15.40 24.28
N GLU A 63 11.02 -14.40 23.80
CA GLU A 63 12.44 -14.25 24.07
C GLU A 63 12.64 -13.07 25.02
N ASN A 64 13.21 -13.33 26.20
CA ASN A 64 13.46 -12.31 27.23
C ASN A 64 12.23 -11.46 27.60
N GLY A 65 11.04 -12.08 27.59
CA GLY A 65 9.76 -11.42 27.87
C GLY A 65 9.23 -10.55 26.72
N LYS A 66 9.87 -10.58 25.54
CA LYS A 66 9.38 -9.93 24.32
C LYS A 66 8.87 -10.96 23.33
N THR A 67 7.86 -10.58 22.57
CA THR A 67 7.32 -11.40 21.49
C THR A 67 8.40 -11.63 20.42
N ALA A 68 8.77 -12.89 20.22
CA ALA A 68 9.69 -13.28 19.15
C ALA A 68 8.97 -13.39 17.80
N ARG A 69 9.71 -13.07 16.72
CA ARG A 69 9.26 -13.08 15.33
C ARG A 69 10.37 -13.70 14.46
N PRO A 70 10.70 -14.99 14.66
CA PRO A 70 11.80 -15.64 13.94
C PRO A 70 11.48 -15.70 12.45
N LEU A 71 12.48 -15.44 11.60
CA LEU A 71 12.36 -15.67 10.17
C LEU A 71 12.30 -17.17 9.90
N PHE A 72 11.71 -17.57 8.78
CA PHE A 72 11.65 -18.98 8.37
C PHE A 72 13.01 -19.69 8.49
N ARG A 73 14.08 -19.05 8.00
CA ARG A 73 15.45 -19.59 7.99
C ARG A 73 16.06 -19.79 9.39
N ASP A 74 15.52 -19.11 10.40
CA ASP A 74 16.03 -19.16 11.77
C ASP A 74 15.32 -20.25 12.60
N ILE A 75 14.35 -20.96 12.02
CA ILE A 75 13.54 -21.97 12.69
C ILE A 75 14.00 -23.36 12.29
N ASP A 76 14.41 -24.18 13.27
CA ASP A 76 14.59 -25.61 13.07
C ASP A 76 13.24 -26.35 13.19
N PHE A 77 12.49 -26.40 12.09
CA PHE A 77 11.17 -27.03 12.05
C PHE A 77 11.17 -28.53 12.39
N ALA A 78 12.32 -29.22 12.31
CA ALA A 78 12.43 -30.63 12.69
C ALA A 78 12.48 -30.83 14.22
N SER A 79 12.91 -29.81 14.97
CA SER A 79 12.96 -29.83 16.43
C SER A 79 11.65 -29.44 17.13
N ILE A 80 10.67 -28.94 16.36
CA ILE A 80 9.42 -28.41 16.90
C ILE A 80 8.45 -29.53 17.27
N GLU A 81 7.89 -29.45 18.47
CA GLU A 81 6.72 -30.21 18.88
C GLU A 81 5.45 -29.52 18.36
N TRP A 82 4.86 -30.11 17.32
CA TRP A 82 3.67 -29.60 16.66
C TRP A 82 2.39 -30.05 17.37
N LEU A 83 1.50 -29.10 17.67
CA LEU A 83 0.19 -29.36 18.24
C LEU A 83 -0.86 -29.46 17.14
N ALA A 84 -1.87 -30.32 17.31
CA ALA A 84 -3.01 -30.36 16.39
C ALA A 84 -3.82 -29.05 16.47
N ALA A 85 -4.24 -28.53 15.33
CA ALA A 85 -5.11 -27.36 15.24
C ALA A 85 -6.29 -27.66 14.31
N ARG A 86 -7.40 -26.96 14.52
CA ARG A 86 -8.61 -27.11 13.72
C ARG A 86 -9.35 -25.78 13.54
N LYS A 87 -10.16 -25.72 12.49
CA LYS A 87 -11.12 -24.63 12.28
C LYS A 87 -12.00 -24.46 13.51
N GLY A 88 -12.13 -23.21 13.98
CA GLY A 88 -12.84 -22.83 15.19
C GLY A 88 -11.94 -22.60 16.42
N ASP A 89 -10.68 -23.01 16.39
CA ASP A 89 -9.73 -22.72 17.47
C ASP A 89 -9.37 -21.23 17.52
N ASN A 90 -8.92 -20.76 18.71
CA ASN A 90 -8.55 -19.37 18.96
C ASN A 90 -7.05 -19.23 19.23
N PHE A 91 -6.43 -18.22 18.60
CA PHE A 91 -5.00 -17.94 18.68
C PHE A 91 -4.75 -16.55 19.25
N GLY A 92 -3.78 -16.44 20.16
CA GLY A 92 -3.45 -15.19 20.82
C GLY A 92 -2.51 -15.40 22.01
N PRO A 93 -2.34 -14.38 22.87
CA PRO A 93 -2.95 -13.06 22.78
C PRO A 93 -2.30 -12.17 21.69
N SER A 94 -2.68 -10.90 21.65
CA SER A 94 -2.16 -9.88 20.73
C SER A 94 -0.64 -9.94 20.51
N TRP A 95 -0.24 -9.69 19.26
CA TRP A 95 1.13 -9.69 18.75
C TRP A 95 1.83 -11.04 18.70
N LYS A 96 1.31 -12.10 19.36
CA LYS A 96 1.92 -13.42 19.31
C LYS A 96 2.00 -13.95 17.88
N THR A 97 3.07 -14.69 17.62
CA THR A 97 3.31 -15.36 16.35
C THR A 97 3.00 -16.83 16.51
N PHE A 98 2.27 -17.40 15.54
CA PHE A 98 2.12 -18.84 15.41
C PHE A 98 2.58 -19.25 14.02
N TRP A 99 3.20 -20.41 13.93
CA TRP A 99 3.45 -21.07 12.66
C TRP A 99 2.51 -22.24 12.53
N PHE A 100 1.89 -22.39 11.38
CA PHE A 100 1.15 -23.58 11.00
C PHE A 100 1.98 -24.41 10.04
N ARG A 101 1.94 -25.72 10.25
CA ARG A 101 2.37 -26.73 9.30
C ARG A 101 1.11 -27.28 8.65
N ILE A 102 0.97 -27.03 7.36
CA ILE A 102 -0.22 -27.38 6.59
C ILE A 102 0.19 -28.44 5.58
N GLU A 103 -0.42 -29.62 5.67
CA GLU A 103 -0.30 -30.63 4.63
C GLU A 103 -1.66 -30.89 4.01
N TRP A 104 -1.74 -30.87 2.69
CA TRP A 104 -2.98 -31.19 1.98
C TRP A 104 -2.73 -32.13 0.81
N GLU A 105 -3.79 -32.78 0.37
CA GLU A 105 -3.81 -33.61 -0.84
C GLU A 105 -4.98 -33.20 -1.74
N ILE A 106 -4.66 -32.87 -2.99
CA ILE A 106 -5.66 -32.43 -3.96
C ILE A 106 -6.30 -33.68 -4.60
N PRO A 107 -7.64 -33.78 -4.66
CA PRO A 107 -8.30 -34.89 -5.32
C PRO A 107 -7.90 -35.01 -6.80
N GLN A 108 -7.69 -36.23 -7.27
CA GLN A 108 -7.29 -36.49 -8.67
C GLN A 108 -8.31 -35.93 -9.68
N GLY A 109 -9.60 -35.96 -9.34
CA GLY A 109 -10.66 -35.37 -10.17
C GLY A 109 -10.52 -33.86 -10.35
N TRP A 110 -10.04 -33.14 -9.32
CA TRP A 110 -9.78 -31.71 -9.42
C TRP A 110 -8.56 -31.44 -10.30
N LEU A 111 -7.47 -32.19 -10.14
CA LEU A 111 -6.26 -32.03 -10.95
C LEU A 111 -6.52 -32.18 -12.46
N ALA A 112 -7.48 -33.03 -12.84
CA ALA A 112 -7.85 -33.25 -14.23
C ALA A 112 -8.81 -32.20 -14.81
N ALA A 113 -9.60 -31.52 -13.97
CA ALA A 113 -10.73 -30.69 -14.42
C ALA A 113 -10.61 -29.21 -14.03
N ALA A 114 -9.81 -28.87 -13.03
CA ALA A 114 -9.77 -27.53 -12.46
C ALA A 114 -8.74 -26.63 -13.15
N ASP A 115 -9.20 -25.54 -13.76
CA ASP A 115 -8.33 -24.48 -14.28
C ASP A 115 -7.62 -23.72 -13.15
N GLU A 116 -8.23 -23.67 -11.97
CA GLU A 116 -7.70 -23.04 -10.76
C GLU A 116 -8.05 -23.85 -9.51
N ILE A 117 -7.15 -23.82 -8.52
CA ILE A 117 -7.37 -24.38 -7.19
C ILE A 117 -6.91 -23.34 -6.19
N HIS A 118 -7.73 -23.09 -5.18
CA HIS A 118 -7.52 -22.03 -4.21
C HIS A 118 -7.43 -22.61 -2.80
N PHE A 119 -6.58 -22.03 -1.96
CA PHE A 119 -6.56 -22.27 -0.52
C PHE A 119 -7.17 -21.05 0.19
N ASP A 120 -8.28 -21.27 0.90
CA ASP A 120 -9.05 -20.24 1.60
C ASP A 120 -8.71 -20.25 3.08
N TRP A 121 -8.01 -19.21 3.53
CA TRP A 121 -7.59 -19.02 4.91
C TRP A 121 -8.14 -17.72 5.49
N ASP A 122 -8.87 -17.81 6.61
CA ASP A 122 -9.29 -16.65 7.38
C ASP A 122 -9.19 -16.93 8.87
N CYS A 123 -8.25 -16.26 9.53
CA CYS A 123 -8.12 -16.22 10.99
C CYS A 123 -8.35 -14.80 11.55
N SER A 124 -8.96 -13.90 10.76
CA SER A 124 -9.21 -12.49 11.13
C SER A 124 -7.94 -11.72 11.56
N ASN A 125 -6.77 -12.15 11.11
CA ASN A 125 -5.46 -11.60 11.41
C ASN A 125 -4.59 -11.52 10.15
N GLU A 126 -3.33 -11.16 10.31
CA GLU A 126 -2.35 -11.16 9.22
C GLU A 126 -1.59 -12.49 9.14
N GLY A 127 -1.34 -12.97 7.93
CA GLY A 127 -0.54 -14.18 7.70
C GLY A 127 0.27 -14.17 6.41
N LEU A 128 1.25 -15.07 6.32
CA LEU A 128 2.11 -15.28 5.16
C LEU A 128 2.34 -16.77 4.93
N ILE A 129 1.91 -17.29 3.77
CA ILE A 129 2.21 -18.67 3.39
C ILE A 129 3.57 -18.76 2.72
N TYR A 130 4.31 -19.81 3.10
CA TYR A 130 5.62 -20.16 2.61
C TYR A 130 5.59 -21.55 2.00
N SER A 131 6.41 -21.77 0.97
CA SER A 131 6.69 -23.12 0.46
C SER A 131 7.43 -23.96 1.51
N ALA A 132 7.57 -25.27 1.28
CA ALA A 132 8.36 -26.16 2.13
C ALA A 132 9.84 -25.72 2.24
N GLU A 133 10.35 -25.05 1.21
CA GLU A 133 11.71 -24.53 1.13
C GLU A 133 11.86 -23.14 1.78
N GLY A 134 10.77 -22.53 2.25
CA GLY A 134 10.78 -21.23 2.92
C GLY A 134 10.64 -20.03 2.02
N THR A 135 10.20 -20.21 0.76
CA THR A 135 9.94 -19.08 -0.13
C THR A 135 8.58 -18.46 0.21
N PRO A 136 8.49 -17.14 0.53
CA PRO A 136 7.21 -16.46 0.70
C PRO A 136 6.36 -16.54 -0.58
N LEU A 137 5.06 -16.86 -0.47
CA LEU A 137 4.18 -17.06 -1.62
C LEU A 137 3.05 -16.03 -1.70
N GLN A 138 2.29 -15.84 -0.62
CA GLN A 138 1.19 -14.87 -0.57
C GLN A 138 0.80 -14.55 0.87
N ALA A 139 0.37 -13.32 1.10
CA ALA A 139 -0.21 -12.92 2.37
C ALA A 139 -1.72 -13.21 2.45
N PHE A 140 -2.18 -13.33 3.70
CA PHE A 140 -3.57 -13.28 4.08
C PHE A 140 -3.80 -12.08 5.00
N THR A 141 -4.91 -11.40 4.81
CA THR A 141 -5.35 -10.31 5.68
C THR A 141 -6.83 -10.48 5.93
N GLY A 142 -7.20 -10.80 7.18
CA GLY A 142 -8.55 -11.19 7.57
C GLY A 142 -9.66 -10.35 6.94
N GLY A 143 -10.69 -11.02 6.41
CA GLY A 143 -11.85 -10.41 5.76
C GLY A 143 -11.61 -9.88 4.33
N GLU A 144 -10.43 -9.33 4.02
CA GLU A 144 -10.16 -8.68 2.73
C GLU A 144 -9.41 -9.57 1.74
N ARG A 145 -8.46 -10.39 2.22
CA ARG A 145 -7.64 -11.28 1.39
C ARG A 145 -7.52 -12.64 2.06
N THR A 146 -8.39 -13.57 1.67
CA THR A 146 -8.43 -14.93 2.23
C THR A 146 -8.04 -16.01 1.23
N LEU A 147 -8.11 -15.72 -0.07
CA LEU A 147 -7.87 -16.71 -1.13
C LEU A 147 -6.42 -16.67 -1.63
N PHE A 148 -5.76 -17.81 -1.57
CA PHE A 148 -4.48 -18.07 -2.23
C PHE A 148 -4.70 -18.98 -3.43
N LYS A 149 -4.64 -18.42 -4.64
CA LYS A 149 -4.62 -19.19 -5.89
C LYS A 149 -3.32 -19.99 -5.97
N LEU A 150 -3.39 -21.32 -5.96
CA LEU A 150 -2.20 -22.17 -5.99
C LEU A 150 -1.47 -22.00 -7.34
N PRO A 151 -0.15 -21.76 -7.33
CA PRO A 151 0.66 -21.82 -8.55
C PRO A 151 0.60 -23.20 -9.21
N LYS A 152 0.80 -23.27 -10.53
CA LYS A 152 0.63 -24.51 -11.31
C LYS A 152 1.58 -25.62 -10.84
N GLU A 153 2.79 -25.27 -10.44
CA GLU A 153 3.82 -26.17 -9.88
C GLU A 153 3.40 -26.84 -8.56
N HIS A 154 2.44 -26.24 -7.85
CA HIS A 154 1.85 -26.75 -6.62
C HIS A 154 0.48 -27.42 -6.87
N ARG A 155 0.12 -27.73 -8.13
CA ARG A 155 -1.09 -28.52 -8.46
C ARG A 155 -0.70 -29.89 -8.96
N LYS A 156 -0.23 -30.75 -8.05
CA LYS A 156 0.28 -32.10 -8.35
C LYS A 156 -0.25 -33.12 -7.37
N GLU A 157 -0.27 -34.38 -7.81
CA GLU A 157 -0.66 -35.53 -6.99
C GLU A 157 0.26 -35.71 -5.77
N GLY A 158 -0.31 -36.28 -4.70
CA GLY A 158 0.37 -36.54 -3.45
C GLY A 158 0.31 -35.37 -2.45
N LYS A 159 0.79 -35.63 -1.24
CA LYS A 159 0.78 -34.67 -0.14
C LYS A 159 1.74 -33.52 -0.41
N GLN A 160 1.27 -32.30 -0.18
CA GLN A 160 2.06 -31.09 -0.29
C GLN A 160 2.17 -30.41 1.05
N LEU A 161 3.35 -29.90 1.36
CA LEU A 161 3.67 -29.26 2.63
C LEU A 161 3.86 -27.75 2.42
N PHE A 162 3.19 -26.98 3.25
CA PHE A 162 3.34 -25.53 3.35
C PHE A 162 3.48 -25.11 4.81
N TYR A 163 4.08 -23.95 5.01
CA TYR A 163 4.14 -23.29 6.30
C TYR A 163 3.38 -21.98 6.23
N LEU A 164 2.68 -21.63 7.30
CA LEU A 164 1.95 -20.36 7.38
C LEU A 164 2.31 -19.66 8.68
N GLU A 165 2.99 -18.54 8.57
CA GLU A 165 3.19 -17.62 9.69
C GLU A 165 1.92 -16.80 9.88
N ILE A 166 1.37 -16.77 11.08
CA ILE A 166 0.35 -15.79 11.46
C ILE A 166 0.88 -14.86 12.54
N ALA A 167 0.48 -13.59 12.44
CA ALA A 167 0.69 -12.58 13.45
C ALA A 167 -0.66 -12.24 14.08
N CYS A 168 -0.78 -12.35 15.41
CA CYS A 168 -2.00 -12.06 16.15
C CYS A 168 -2.26 -10.54 16.24
N ASN A 169 -2.52 -9.92 15.09
CA ASN A 169 -2.96 -8.54 14.93
C ASN A 169 -3.80 -8.42 13.66
N GLY A 170 -4.70 -7.43 13.61
CA GLY A 170 -5.35 -7.03 12.36
C GLY A 170 -4.42 -6.16 11.50
N MET A 171 -4.90 -5.77 10.31
CA MET A 171 -4.20 -4.83 9.42
C MET A 171 -3.78 -3.55 10.17
N PHE A 172 -4.67 -3.03 11.01
CA PHE A 172 -4.47 -1.81 11.80
C PHE A 172 -4.05 -2.06 13.26
N GLY A 173 -3.40 -3.20 13.53
CA GLY A 173 -2.99 -3.57 14.89
C GLY A 173 -4.13 -4.19 15.73
N ASN A 174 -4.13 -3.90 17.03
CA ASN A 174 -4.93 -4.63 18.03
C ASN A 174 -5.91 -3.77 18.85
N GLY A 175 -6.20 -2.53 18.46
CA GLY A 175 -7.02 -1.61 19.25
C GLY A 175 -8.16 -0.97 18.47
N ASP A 176 -9.29 -0.77 19.14
CA ASP A 176 -10.34 0.15 18.67
C ASP A 176 -10.00 1.55 19.18
N GLY A 177 -9.77 2.51 18.27
CA GLY A 177 -9.51 3.90 18.65
C GLY A 177 -8.12 4.19 19.25
N GLY A 178 -7.11 3.37 18.93
CA GLY A 178 -5.69 3.68 19.20
C GLY A 178 -5.10 3.14 20.50
N VAL A 179 -5.87 2.39 21.31
CA VAL A 179 -5.31 1.65 22.46
C VAL A 179 -5.30 0.16 22.12
N PRO A 180 -4.14 -0.46 21.89
CA PRO A 180 -4.05 -1.89 21.61
C PRO A 180 -4.60 -2.72 22.77
N ASP A 181 -5.55 -3.62 22.50
CA ASP A 181 -5.97 -4.64 23.45
C ASP A 181 -4.83 -5.66 23.58
N PRO A 182 -4.23 -5.86 24.77
CA PRO A 182 -3.18 -6.85 24.94
C PRO A 182 -3.71 -8.29 24.93
N ASN A 183 -5.02 -8.52 25.05
CA ASN A 183 -5.65 -9.84 25.19
C ASN A 183 -6.64 -10.16 24.07
N ARG A 184 -6.41 -9.66 22.85
CA ARG A 184 -7.22 -10.03 21.68
C ARG A 184 -6.86 -11.45 21.21
N TYR A 185 -7.90 -12.24 20.93
CA TYR A 185 -7.77 -13.58 20.37
C TYR A 185 -8.45 -13.65 19.00
N PHE A 186 -7.90 -14.48 18.14
CA PHE A 186 -8.23 -14.57 16.73
C PHE A 186 -8.72 -15.98 16.41
N ARG A 187 -9.94 -16.10 15.90
CA ARG A 187 -10.56 -17.38 15.60
C ARG A 187 -10.29 -17.80 14.16
N LEU A 188 -9.86 -19.04 13.95
CA LEU A 188 -9.75 -19.62 12.61
C LEU A 188 -11.14 -19.93 12.05
N ASN A 189 -11.60 -19.11 11.11
CA ASN A 189 -12.93 -19.20 10.49
C ASN A 189 -12.94 -20.01 9.19
N ARG A 190 -11.84 -20.01 8.42
CA ARG A 190 -11.71 -20.72 7.13
C ARG A 190 -10.33 -21.34 7.00
N CYS A 191 -10.28 -22.59 6.56
CA CYS A 191 -9.07 -23.34 6.22
C CYS A 191 -9.48 -24.44 5.25
N ASP A 192 -9.77 -24.05 4.01
CA ASP A 192 -10.43 -24.92 3.04
C ASP A 192 -9.65 -24.96 1.72
N LEU A 193 -9.63 -26.10 1.03
CA LEU A 193 -9.27 -26.17 -0.39
C LEU A 193 -10.54 -25.96 -1.22
N VAL A 194 -10.43 -25.15 -2.26
CA VAL A 194 -11.58 -24.70 -3.06
C VAL A 194 -11.30 -24.96 -4.53
N PHE A 195 -12.26 -25.62 -5.20
CA PHE A 195 -12.33 -25.70 -6.65
C PHE A 195 -13.31 -24.62 -7.14
N PRO A 196 -12.83 -23.44 -7.55
CA PRO A 196 -13.67 -22.32 -7.94
C PRO A 196 -14.31 -22.49 -9.32
N ASP A 197 -15.49 -21.89 -9.50
CA ASP A 197 -16.04 -21.62 -10.83
C ASP A 197 -15.57 -20.23 -11.29
N VAL A 198 -14.61 -20.22 -12.22
CA VAL A 198 -14.01 -18.99 -12.74
C VAL A 198 -15.04 -18.14 -13.48
N ASN A 199 -16.01 -18.75 -14.16
CA ASN A 199 -17.05 -17.99 -14.87
C ASN A 199 -18.02 -17.33 -13.90
N ALA A 200 -18.35 -17.99 -12.79
CA ALA A 200 -19.17 -17.38 -11.74
C ALA A 200 -18.47 -16.16 -11.12
N ARG A 201 -17.16 -16.24 -10.85
CA ARG A 201 -16.36 -15.13 -10.31
C ARG A 201 -16.23 -13.96 -11.29
N LYS A 202 -16.01 -14.25 -12.57
CA LYS A 202 -16.00 -13.20 -13.60
C LYS A 202 -17.37 -12.55 -13.74
N LEU A 203 -18.46 -13.32 -13.74
CA LEU A 203 -19.82 -12.76 -13.75
C LEU A 203 -20.11 -11.91 -12.52
N PHE A 204 -19.52 -12.24 -11.35
CA PHE A 204 -19.63 -11.39 -10.16
C PHE A 204 -19.04 -10.00 -10.41
N TRP A 205 -17.82 -9.90 -10.96
CA TRP A 205 -17.22 -8.59 -11.29
C TRP A 205 -17.97 -7.85 -12.40
N ASP A 206 -18.41 -8.59 -13.43
CA ASP A 206 -19.22 -8.05 -14.52
C ASP A 206 -20.50 -7.40 -13.97
N PHE A 207 -21.24 -8.15 -13.14
CA PHE A 207 -22.47 -7.67 -12.51
C PHE A 207 -22.23 -6.56 -11.49
N TRP A 208 -21.14 -6.63 -10.72
CA TRP A 208 -20.79 -5.61 -9.74
C TRP A 208 -20.65 -4.24 -10.40
N ILE A 209 -19.85 -4.15 -11.47
CA ILE A 209 -19.58 -2.89 -12.15
C ILE A 209 -20.82 -2.38 -12.91
N ILE A 210 -21.62 -3.26 -13.54
CA ILE A 210 -22.90 -2.85 -14.15
C ILE A 210 -23.87 -2.34 -13.07
N GLY A 211 -23.94 -3.03 -11.92
CA GLY A 211 -24.77 -2.64 -10.79
C GLY A 211 -24.35 -1.31 -10.17
N ASP A 212 -23.05 -1.05 -10.06
CA ASP A 212 -22.53 0.26 -9.66
C ASP A 212 -22.89 1.34 -10.68
N ALA A 213 -22.74 1.09 -11.98
CA ALA A 213 -23.14 2.03 -13.02
C ALA A 213 -24.63 2.41 -12.93
N ALA A 214 -25.50 1.44 -12.67
CA ALA A 214 -26.94 1.68 -12.46
C ALA A 214 -27.23 2.57 -11.23
N ARG A 215 -26.39 2.48 -10.18
CA ARG A 215 -26.53 3.28 -8.96
C ARG A 215 -25.97 4.68 -9.13
N GLU A 216 -24.72 4.77 -9.59
CA GLU A 216 -23.88 5.95 -9.46
C GLU A 216 -23.96 6.90 -10.65
N LEU A 217 -24.26 6.41 -11.86
CA LEU A 217 -24.46 7.31 -13.00
C LEU A 217 -25.61 8.29 -12.71
N GLY A 218 -25.42 9.54 -13.13
CA GLY A 218 -26.46 10.56 -13.11
C GLY A 218 -27.68 10.16 -13.96
N LEU A 219 -28.75 10.95 -13.89
CA LEU A 219 -29.94 10.72 -14.71
C LEU A 219 -29.57 10.77 -16.21
N GLY A 220 -29.64 9.62 -16.88
CA GLY A 220 -29.23 9.49 -18.28
C GLY A 220 -29.45 8.07 -18.81
N GLY A 221 -29.37 7.91 -20.14
CA GLY A 221 -29.65 6.64 -20.83
C GLY A 221 -28.79 5.48 -20.32
N ASN A 222 -27.50 5.71 -20.10
CA ASN A 222 -26.54 4.68 -19.67
C ASN A 222 -26.88 4.10 -18.29
N LYS A 223 -27.39 4.92 -17.36
CA LYS A 223 -27.86 4.46 -16.03
C LYS A 223 -28.97 3.41 -16.17
N TYR A 224 -29.98 3.74 -16.98
CA TYR A 224 -31.13 2.85 -17.19
C TYR A 224 -30.78 1.64 -18.04
N GLN A 225 -29.88 1.78 -19.02
CA GLN A 225 -29.34 0.64 -19.77
C GLN A 225 -28.57 -0.33 -18.87
N ALA A 226 -27.72 0.16 -17.97
CA ALA A 226 -27.04 -0.67 -16.99
C ALA A 226 -28.05 -1.42 -16.09
N ALA A 227 -29.08 -0.73 -15.59
CA ALA A 227 -30.13 -1.34 -14.79
C ALA A 227 -30.92 -2.42 -15.56
N LEU A 228 -31.21 -2.18 -16.84
CA LEU A 228 -31.88 -3.15 -17.72
C LEU A 228 -31.02 -4.38 -17.96
N VAL A 229 -29.73 -4.19 -18.30
CA VAL A 229 -28.79 -5.29 -18.51
C VAL A 229 -28.62 -6.12 -17.23
N ALA A 230 -28.45 -5.47 -16.07
CA ALA A 230 -28.37 -6.18 -14.79
C ALA A 230 -29.67 -6.96 -14.47
N THR A 231 -30.83 -6.38 -14.78
CA THR A 231 -32.12 -7.07 -14.61
C THR A 231 -32.20 -8.29 -15.52
N GLU A 232 -31.80 -8.16 -16.79
CA GLU A 232 -31.77 -9.27 -17.75
C GLU A 232 -30.79 -10.38 -17.32
N ILE A 233 -29.65 -10.03 -16.71
CA ILE A 233 -28.74 -11.02 -16.10
C ILE A 233 -29.47 -11.80 -15.00
N MET A 234 -30.12 -11.11 -14.07
CA MET A 234 -30.85 -11.74 -12.96
C MET A 234 -32.01 -12.61 -13.44
N ASP A 235 -32.72 -12.18 -14.48
CA ASP A 235 -33.87 -12.91 -15.02
C ASP A 235 -33.44 -14.11 -15.88
N THR A 236 -32.24 -14.08 -16.46
CA THR A 236 -31.66 -15.18 -17.25
C THR A 236 -30.96 -16.22 -16.39
N PHE A 237 -30.42 -15.80 -15.24
CA PHE A 237 -29.73 -16.69 -14.32
C PHE A 237 -30.69 -17.75 -13.76
N ASP A 238 -30.32 -19.03 -13.91
CA ASP A 238 -31.06 -20.13 -13.32
C ASP A 238 -30.21 -20.82 -12.26
N ALA A 239 -30.67 -20.79 -11.01
CA ALA A 239 -29.99 -21.42 -9.89
C ALA A 239 -29.88 -22.95 -10.02
N ASN A 240 -30.56 -23.59 -10.97
CA ASN A 240 -30.49 -25.03 -11.24
C ASN A 240 -29.72 -25.38 -12.52
N ASP A 241 -29.34 -24.38 -13.32
CA ASP A 241 -28.56 -24.57 -14.54
C ASP A 241 -27.30 -23.69 -14.50
N ARG A 242 -26.15 -24.34 -14.32
CA ARG A 242 -24.86 -23.66 -14.24
C ARG A 242 -24.43 -23.04 -15.57
N ASP A 243 -24.89 -23.58 -16.70
CA ASP A 243 -24.56 -23.05 -18.03
C ASP A 243 -25.24 -21.69 -18.29
N SER A 244 -26.28 -21.35 -17.51
CA SER A 244 -26.91 -20.03 -17.52
C SER A 244 -25.90 -18.90 -17.26
N ILE A 245 -24.84 -19.15 -16.48
CA ILE A 245 -23.76 -18.19 -16.18
C ILE A 245 -23.10 -17.71 -17.48
N ILE A 246 -22.80 -18.62 -18.42
CA ILE A 246 -22.15 -18.26 -19.69
C ILE A 246 -23.07 -17.33 -20.50
N THR A 247 -24.37 -17.58 -20.47
CA THR A 247 -25.37 -16.73 -21.14
C THR A 247 -25.47 -15.36 -20.46
N CYS A 248 -25.48 -15.31 -19.13
CA CYS A 248 -25.42 -14.07 -18.36
C CYS A 248 -24.16 -13.24 -18.68
N ARG A 249 -23.00 -13.88 -18.85
CA ARG A 249 -21.76 -13.18 -19.26
C ARG A 249 -21.86 -12.59 -20.67
N LYS A 250 -22.47 -13.30 -21.62
CA LYS A 250 -22.76 -12.76 -22.97
C LYS A 250 -23.68 -11.54 -22.90
N ILE A 251 -24.68 -11.57 -22.01
CA ILE A 251 -25.56 -10.44 -21.74
C ILE A 251 -24.78 -9.24 -21.20
N ALA A 252 -23.87 -9.46 -20.24
CA ALA A 252 -23.01 -8.43 -19.66
C ALA A 252 -22.05 -7.81 -20.67
N ALA A 253 -21.47 -8.61 -21.57
CA ALA A 253 -20.55 -8.17 -22.62
C ALA A 253 -21.18 -7.14 -23.59
N ARG A 254 -22.52 -7.10 -23.73
CA ARG A 254 -23.21 -6.06 -24.52
C ARG A 254 -23.03 -4.65 -23.93
N PHE A 255 -22.74 -4.54 -22.64
CA PHE A 255 -22.53 -3.27 -21.94
C PHE A 255 -21.06 -3.02 -21.58
N LEU A 256 -20.29 -4.07 -21.34
CA LEU A 256 -18.89 -3.99 -20.92
C LEU A 256 -17.89 -4.21 -22.08
N GLY A 257 -18.32 -4.75 -23.22
CA GLY A 257 -17.42 -5.16 -24.29
C GLY A 257 -16.90 -6.60 -24.12
N ASN A 258 -16.20 -7.10 -25.13
CA ASN A 258 -15.74 -8.49 -25.18
C ASN A 258 -14.32 -8.69 -24.61
N ASP A 259 -13.53 -7.63 -24.52
CA ASP A 259 -12.08 -7.73 -24.25
C ASP A 259 -11.76 -7.68 -22.74
N ILE A 260 -12.78 -7.54 -21.88
CA ILE A 260 -12.68 -7.33 -20.41
C ILE A 260 -12.02 -8.47 -19.64
N ASP A 261 -11.85 -9.63 -20.26
CA ASP A 261 -11.21 -10.80 -19.64
C ASP A 261 -9.68 -10.81 -19.84
N SER A 262 -9.12 -9.79 -20.48
CA SER A 262 -7.69 -9.65 -20.77
C SER A 262 -7.23 -8.18 -20.70
N ASP A 263 -5.93 -7.97 -20.78
CA ASP A 263 -5.29 -6.65 -20.87
C ASP A 263 -5.53 -5.94 -22.22
N GLU A 264 -5.97 -6.65 -23.25
CA GLU A 264 -6.34 -6.09 -24.56
C GLU A 264 -7.37 -4.94 -24.46
N VAL A 265 -8.18 -4.94 -23.39
CA VAL A 265 -9.15 -3.87 -23.10
C VAL A 265 -8.48 -2.48 -22.98
N PHE A 266 -7.21 -2.43 -22.58
CA PHE A 266 -6.42 -1.19 -22.48
C PHE A 266 -5.75 -0.80 -23.79
N GLU A 267 -5.50 -1.73 -24.71
CA GLU A 267 -4.98 -1.46 -26.06
C GLU A 267 -6.03 -0.82 -26.97
N VAL A 268 -7.31 -1.17 -26.76
CA VAL A 268 -8.44 -0.60 -27.48
C VAL A 268 -8.81 0.76 -26.87
N ASN A 269 -8.63 1.87 -27.63
CA ASN A 269 -9.00 3.23 -27.21
C ASN A 269 -9.84 3.97 -28.28
N PRO A 270 -11.13 3.64 -28.43
CA PRO A 270 -11.98 4.22 -29.47
C PRO A 270 -12.24 5.72 -29.28
N LEU A 271 -12.09 6.22 -28.04
CA LEU A 271 -12.27 7.63 -27.71
C LEU A 271 -11.00 8.46 -27.92
N ASN A 272 -9.86 7.81 -28.22
CA ASN A 272 -8.54 8.43 -28.39
C ASN A 272 -8.19 9.44 -27.28
N LYS A 273 -8.53 9.08 -26.03
CA LYS A 273 -8.24 9.88 -24.84
C LYS A 273 -8.01 9.00 -23.62
N VAL A 274 -7.31 9.55 -22.63
CA VAL A 274 -7.18 8.97 -21.28
C VAL A 274 -7.56 10.07 -20.31
N ASP A 275 -8.55 9.77 -19.46
CA ASP A 275 -9.07 10.70 -18.46
C ASP A 275 -8.50 10.38 -17.05
N VAL A 276 -8.19 9.11 -16.78
CA VAL A 276 -7.69 8.64 -15.48
C VAL A 276 -6.59 7.60 -15.70
N TYR A 277 -5.41 7.81 -15.10
CA TYR A 277 -4.36 6.80 -15.03
C TYR A 277 -4.46 6.06 -13.70
N GLY A 278 -4.45 4.73 -13.72
CA GLY A 278 -4.51 3.92 -12.50
C GLY A 278 -3.13 3.41 -12.11
N VAL A 279 -2.72 3.65 -10.87
CA VAL A 279 -1.47 3.13 -10.30
C VAL A 279 -1.74 2.41 -8.99
N GLY A 280 -1.30 1.17 -8.91
CA GLY A 280 -1.37 0.38 -7.69
C GLY A 280 -0.35 0.87 -6.67
N ASN A 281 -0.75 1.01 -5.41
CA ASN A 281 0.15 1.40 -4.34
C ASN A 281 -0.17 0.65 -3.04
N CYS A 282 0.82 0.55 -2.17
CA CYS A 282 0.68 -0.05 -0.85
C CYS A 282 1.39 0.86 0.15
N HIS A 283 0.67 1.85 0.66
CA HIS A 283 1.16 2.62 1.78
C HIS A 283 1.28 1.70 3.01
N ILE A 284 2.47 1.63 3.60
CA ILE A 284 2.72 0.90 4.84
C ILE A 284 3.32 1.89 5.82
N ASP A 285 2.59 2.18 6.88
CA ASP A 285 3.14 3.00 7.96
C ASP A 285 4.31 2.28 8.59
N THR A 286 5.44 2.98 8.60
CA THR A 286 6.69 2.38 9.07
C THR A 286 6.56 2.04 10.56
N ALA A 287 5.87 2.88 11.33
CA ALA A 287 5.24 2.51 12.59
C ALA A 287 4.06 3.45 12.87
N TRP A 288 2.91 2.89 13.23
CA TRP A 288 1.73 3.65 13.65
C TRP A 288 0.99 2.94 14.77
N LEU A 289 0.16 1.95 14.42
CA LEU A 289 -0.57 1.11 15.38
C LEU A 289 0.14 -0.22 15.65
N TRP A 290 1.37 -0.37 15.17
CA TRP A 290 2.26 -1.52 15.34
C TRP A 290 3.73 -1.06 15.38
N PRO A 291 4.63 -1.87 15.97
CA PRO A 291 6.07 -1.59 16.03
C PRO A 291 6.77 -1.74 14.66
N PHE A 292 7.96 -1.14 14.50
CA PHE A 292 8.84 -1.33 13.34
C PHE A 292 9.08 -2.81 13.06
N ALA A 293 9.24 -3.63 14.11
CA ALA A 293 9.40 -5.07 13.99
C ALA A 293 8.24 -5.77 13.25
N GLU A 294 7.00 -5.25 13.37
CA GLU A 294 5.86 -5.79 12.62
C GLU A 294 5.86 -5.30 11.17
N THR A 295 6.26 -4.06 10.92
CA THR A 295 6.39 -3.50 9.57
C THR A 295 7.33 -4.33 8.72
N ARG A 296 8.44 -4.83 9.28
CA ARG A 296 9.36 -5.75 8.56
C ARG A 296 8.63 -6.96 7.96
N ARG A 297 7.64 -7.52 8.69
CA ARG A 297 6.78 -8.60 8.19
C ARG A 297 5.70 -8.11 7.23
N LYS A 298 5.09 -6.93 7.49
CA LYS A 298 4.09 -6.31 6.59
C LYS A 298 4.65 -6.06 5.19
N ILE A 299 5.92 -5.66 5.09
CA ILE A 299 6.61 -5.40 3.81
C ILE A 299 6.64 -6.69 2.97
N VAL A 300 7.25 -7.76 3.48
CA VAL A 300 7.35 -9.02 2.72
C VAL A 300 5.97 -9.60 2.39
N ARG A 301 5.02 -9.54 3.33
CA ARG A 301 3.63 -9.98 3.12
C ARG A 301 2.97 -9.25 1.94
N SER A 302 3.05 -7.92 1.97
CA SER A 302 2.43 -7.09 0.95
C SER A 302 3.11 -7.28 -0.39
N TRP A 303 4.43 -7.12 -0.46
CA TRP A 303 5.15 -7.04 -1.73
C TRP A 303 5.28 -8.40 -2.43
N THR A 304 5.36 -9.52 -1.68
CA THR A 304 5.27 -10.86 -2.29
C THR A 304 3.94 -11.05 -3.01
N THR A 305 2.85 -10.57 -2.39
CA THR A 305 1.51 -10.64 -3.00
C THR A 305 1.43 -9.77 -4.25
N GLN A 306 2.04 -8.57 -4.23
CA GLN A 306 2.06 -7.69 -5.40
C GLN A 306 2.91 -8.24 -6.55
N LEU A 307 4.03 -8.92 -6.26
CA LEU A 307 4.81 -9.61 -7.28
C LEU A 307 3.98 -10.68 -8.00
N LYS A 308 3.25 -11.49 -7.23
CA LYS A 308 2.35 -12.51 -7.79
C LYS A 308 1.26 -11.88 -8.67
N ILE A 309 0.62 -10.80 -8.21
CA ILE A 309 -0.38 -10.10 -9.02
C ILE A 309 0.26 -9.55 -10.30
N ALA A 310 1.48 -8.99 -10.23
CA ALA A 310 2.21 -8.53 -11.41
C ALA A 310 2.64 -9.65 -12.38
N ASP A 311 2.71 -10.91 -11.93
CA ASP A 311 2.91 -12.07 -12.81
C ASP A 311 1.63 -12.45 -13.56
N GLU A 312 0.46 -12.21 -12.95
CA GLU A 312 -0.84 -12.56 -13.53
C GLU A 312 -1.45 -11.44 -14.39
N TYR A 313 -1.11 -10.18 -14.12
CA TYR A 313 -1.65 -8.99 -14.78
C TYR A 313 -0.53 -8.17 -15.42
N PRO A 314 -0.27 -8.30 -16.74
CA PRO A 314 0.84 -7.61 -17.41
C PRO A 314 0.73 -6.08 -17.38
N GLU A 315 -0.49 -5.54 -17.41
CA GLU A 315 -0.78 -4.10 -17.36
C GLU A 315 -0.62 -3.50 -15.95
N TYR A 316 -0.38 -4.33 -14.93
CA TYR A 316 -0.32 -3.89 -13.55
C TYR A 316 1.00 -3.17 -13.24
N ILE A 317 0.88 -1.95 -12.72
CA ILE A 317 2.00 -1.17 -12.19
C ILE A 317 1.78 -0.91 -10.72
N PHE A 318 2.81 -1.20 -9.94
CA PHE A 318 2.86 -1.04 -8.51
C PHE A 318 3.97 -0.08 -8.08
N VAL A 319 3.69 0.79 -7.11
CA VAL A 319 4.67 1.70 -6.51
C VAL A 319 4.80 1.52 -5.01
N ALA A 320 6.03 1.69 -4.50
CA ALA A 320 6.35 1.72 -3.07
C ALA A 320 7.42 2.78 -2.78
N SER A 321 7.27 3.56 -1.69
CA SER A 321 7.93 4.85 -1.54
C SER A 321 9.16 4.88 -0.61
N GLN A 322 9.21 4.02 0.43
CA GLN A 322 10.19 4.17 1.51
C GLN A 322 11.44 3.29 1.30
N MET A 323 12.61 3.89 1.11
CA MET A 323 13.87 3.14 0.91
C MET A 323 14.31 2.33 2.13
N GLN A 324 13.96 2.78 3.34
CA GLN A 324 14.15 2.00 4.56
C GLN A 324 13.43 0.64 4.51
N GLN A 325 12.25 0.57 3.88
CA GLN A 325 11.49 -0.67 3.77
C GLN A 325 12.16 -1.65 2.80
N PHE A 326 12.69 -1.16 1.67
CA PHE A 326 13.52 -1.98 0.78
C PHE A 326 14.78 -2.47 1.46
N LYS A 327 15.43 -1.64 2.29
CA LYS A 327 16.60 -2.06 3.07
C LYS A 327 16.27 -3.18 4.04
N TRP A 328 15.15 -3.09 4.77
CA TRP A 328 14.70 -4.18 5.64
C TRP A 328 14.35 -5.44 4.87
N LEU A 329 13.67 -5.32 3.73
CA LEU A 329 13.40 -6.46 2.86
C LEU A 329 14.70 -7.13 2.40
N LYS A 330 15.72 -6.36 2.01
CA LYS A 330 17.03 -6.90 1.62
C LYS A 330 17.67 -7.73 2.74
N GLN A 331 17.51 -7.29 3.99
CA GLN A 331 18.10 -7.94 5.16
C GLN A 331 17.36 -9.24 5.51
N ASP A 332 16.04 -9.23 5.42
CA ASP A 332 15.20 -10.37 5.82
C ASP A 332 15.00 -11.37 4.69
N HIS A 333 14.65 -10.87 3.50
CA HIS A 333 14.23 -11.62 2.31
C HIS A 333 14.92 -11.11 1.02
N PRO A 334 16.25 -11.26 0.89
CA PRO A 334 16.99 -10.82 -0.29
C PRO A 334 16.50 -11.46 -1.60
N GLU A 335 15.91 -12.66 -1.53
CA GLU A 335 15.27 -13.34 -2.65
C GLU A 335 14.08 -12.56 -3.22
N ILE A 336 13.25 -11.96 -2.37
CA ILE A 336 12.11 -11.16 -2.80
C ILE A 336 12.59 -9.85 -3.43
N LEU A 337 13.62 -9.20 -2.87
CA LEU A 337 14.21 -8.01 -3.49
C LEU A 337 14.76 -8.31 -4.90
N LYS A 338 15.33 -9.49 -5.12
CA LYS A 338 15.80 -9.90 -6.45
C LYS A 338 14.66 -9.98 -7.46
N GLU A 339 13.51 -10.53 -7.07
CA GLU A 339 12.33 -10.57 -7.93
C GLU A 339 11.75 -9.16 -8.18
N ILE A 340 11.75 -8.29 -7.17
CA ILE A 340 11.39 -6.87 -7.34
C ILE A 340 12.30 -6.20 -8.38
N LYS A 341 13.61 -6.44 -8.35
CA LYS A 341 14.53 -5.88 -9.36
C LYS A 341 14.20 -6.34 -10.78
N LYS A 342 13.73 -7.59 -10.97
CA LYS A 342 13.26 -8.05 -12.28
C LYS A 342 12.00 -7.31 -12.71
N LYS A 343 11.03 -7.15 -11.80
CA LYS A 343 9.80 -6.39 -12.07
C LYS A 343 10.04 -4.90 -12.28
N PHE A 344 11.05 -4.33 -11.65
CA PHE A 344 11.53 -2.97 -11.91
C PHE A 344 12.03 -2.83 -13.35
N THR A 345 12.88 -3.76 -13.83
CA THR A 345 13.33 -3.73 -15.24
C THR A 345 12.22 -3.95 -16.25
N ALA A 346 11.08 -4.51 -15.82
CA ALA A 346 9.87 -4.70 -16.63
C ALA A 346 8.84 -3.56 -16.44
N ASN A 347 9.18 -2.49 -15.71
CA ASN A 347 8.30 -1.36 -15.38
C ASN A 347 7.00 -1.72 -14.63
N GLN A 348 6.97 -2.84 -13.90
CA GLN A 348 5.78 -3.27 -13.15
C GLN A 348 5.86 -3.02 -11.64
N PHE A 349 7.06 -2.97 -11.06
CA PHE A 349 7.27 -2.64 -9.65
C PHE A 349 8.29 -1.52 -9.56
N LEU A 350 7.84 -0.31 -9.22
CA LEU A 350 8.64 0.89 -9.26
C LEU A 350 8.87 1.44 -7.84
N PRO A 351 10.11 1.45 -7.34
CA PRO A 351 10.42 2.20 -6.13
C PRO A 351 10.32 3.70 -6.47
N ILE A 352 9.51 4.44 -5.71
CA ILE A 352 9.19 5.86 -5.95
C ILE A 352 9.57 6.71 -4.73
N GLY A 353 9.39 8.03 -4.79
CA GLY A 353 9.52 8.93 -3.63
C GLY A 353 10.93 9.49 -3.46
N GLY A 354 11.96 8.64 -3.55
CA GLY A 354 13.36 9.09 -3.48
C GLY A 354 13.81 9.57 -2.09
N SER A 355 13.02 9.33 -1.04
CA SER A 355 13.36 9.63 0.36
C SER A 355 13.59 8.35 1.17
N TRP A 356 14.24 8.48 2.33
CA TRP A 356 14.49 7.34 3.22
C TRP A 356 13.20 6.74 3.78
N VAL A 357 12.31 7.60 4.27
CA VAL A 357 10.94 7.28 4.67
C VAL A 357 9.97 8.34 4.15
N GLU A 358 8.66 8.08 4.23
CA GLU A 358 7.65 9.12 4.07
C GLU A 358 7.63 9.99 5.35
N ASN A 359 8.49 11.01 5.37
CA ASN A 359 8.76 11.83 6.56
C ASN A 359 7.77 12.97 6.77
N ASP A 360 7.64 13.44 8.02
CA ASP A 360 7.04 14.75 8.28
C ASP A 360 7.93 15.85 7.68
N THR A 361 7.32 16.92 7.19
CA THR A 361 8.06 18.03 6.54
C THR A 361 8.03 19.34 7.33
N ASN A 362 7.39 19.35 8.50
CA ASN A 362 7.25 20.54 9.34
C ASN A 362 8.28 20.57 10.48
N MET A 363 8.47 19.44 11.17
CA MET A 363 9.27 19.36 12.38
C MET A 363 10.78 19.17 12.14
N PRO A 364 11.23 18.31 11.20
CA PRO A 364 12.66 18.12 10.94
C PRO A 364 13.36 19.42 10.53
N GLY A 365 14.65 19.55 10.87
CA GLY A 365 15.49 20.62 10.32
C GLY A 365 15.71 20.47 8.80
N GLY A 366 16.09 21.56 8.13
CA GLY A 366 16.35 21.54 6.67
C GLY A 366 17.42 20.51 6.26
N GLU A 367 18.50 20.38 7.03
CA GLU A 367 19.53 19.35 6.80
C GLU A 367 18.95 17.94 6.89
N SER A 368 18.06 17.67 7.85
CA SER A 368 17.37 16.37 7.95
C SER A 368 16.55 16.07 6.70
N LEU A 369 15.82 17.06 6.16
CA LEU A 369 15.06 16.89 4.92
C LEU A 369 16.00 16.61 3.73
N ILE A 370 17.16 17.27 3.65
CA ILE A 370 18.19 16.96 2.65
C ILE A 370 18.71 15.53 2.85
N ARG A 371 18.93 15.09 4.09
CA ARG A 371 19.39 13.72 4.41
C ARG A 371 18.36 12.66 4.06
N GLN A 372 17.06 12.94 4.21
CA GLN A 372 15.99 12.05 3.74
C GLN A 372 16.17 11.73 2.25
N PHE A 373 16.36 12.76 1.42
CA PHE A 373 16.59 12.57 -0.02
C PHE A 373 17.96 11.99 -0.33
N LEU A 374 19.03 12.42 0.36
CA LEU A 374 20.37 11.89 0.12
C LEU A 374 20.44 10.38 0.36
N LEU A 375 19.88 9.91 1.50
CA LEU A 375 19.83 8.49 1.84
C LEU A 375 18.94 7.72 0.87
N GLY A 376 17.75 8.24 0.56
CA GLY A 376 16.80 7.62 -0.36
C GLY A 376 17.34 7.48 -1.78
N GLN A 377 17.77 8.59 -2.38
CA GLN A 377 18.35 8.60 -3.73
C GLN A 377 19.61 7.75 -3.83
N ARG A 378 20.49 7.79 -2.82
CA ARG A 378 21.68 6.92 -2.79
C ARG A 378 21.29 5.45 -2.83
N TYR A 379 20.35 5.04 -1.99
CA TYR A 379 19.89 3.65 -1.94
C TYR A 379 19.28 3.21 -3.28
N LEU A 380 18.47 4.06 -3.91
CA LEU A 380 17.89 3.81 -5.22
C LEU A 380 18.96 3.62 -6.30
N ILE A 381 19.94 4.52 -6.36
CA ILE A 381 21.04 4.43 -7.32
C ILE A 381 21.86 3.15 -7.09
N ASP A 382 22.17 2.82 -5.84
CA ASP A 382 23.01 1.66 -5.51
C ASP A 382 22.27 0.32 -5.75
N GLU A 383 20.97 0.24 -5.50
CA GLU A 383 20.20 -1.00 -5.64
C GLU A 383 19.54 -1.18 -7.02
N PHE A 384 19.01 -0.11 -7.61
CA PHE A 384 18.20 -0.14 -8.83
C PHE A 384 18.87 0.58 -10.01
N GLY A 385 19.96 1.32 -9.78
CA GLY A 385 20.73 1.98 -10.84
C GLY A 385 20.13 3.28 -11.36
N ALA A 386 19.02 3.76 -10.79
CA ALA A 386 18.35 4.98 -11.20
C ALA A 386 17.81 5.76 -9.98
N PRO A 387 17.87 7.09 -9.98
CA PRO A 387 17.19 7.92 -8.97
C PRO A 387 15.69 8.00 -9.25
N ALA A 388 14.90 8.39 -8.25
CA ALA A 388 13.50 8.75 -8.43
C ALA A 388 13.36 10.22 -8.87
N SER A 389 12.39 10.51 -9.74
CA SER A 389 12.07 11.89 -10.17
C SER A 389 10.80 12.48 -9.55
N VAL A 390 10.03 11.64 -8.85
CA VAL A 390 8.77 12.00 -8.18
C VAL A 390 8.94 11.84 -6.67
N PHE A 391 8.72 12.92 -5.91
CA PHE A 391 8.57 12.83 -4.46
C PHE A 391 7.15 12.41 -4.12
N TRP A 392 7.01 11.35 -3.34
CA TRP A 392 5.76 10.66 -3.05
C TRP A 392 5.47 10.76 -1.56
N LEU A 393 4.50 11.60 -1.19
CA LEU A 393 4.21 11.88 0.21
C LEU A 393 2.70 12.04 0.46
N PRO A 394 1.91 10.98 0.21
CA PRO A 394 0.46 11.02 0.28
C PRO A 394 -0.07 11.36 1.68
N ASP A 395 0.61 10.93 2.76
CA ASP A 395 0.05 10.97 4.11
C ASP A 395 0.62 12.03 5.07
N THR A 396 1.62 12.82 4.66
CA THR A 396 2.25 13.80 5.56
C THR A 396 1.33 14.93 6.02
N PHE A 397 1.46 15.33 7.29
CA PHE A 397 0.57 16.28 7.97
C PHE A 397 0.91 17.76 7.71
N GLY A 398 0.92 18.17 6.43
CA GLY A 398 1.22 19.54 5.99
C GLY A 398 2.63 19.68 5.43
N TYR A 399 2.87 20.73 4.62
CA TYR A 399 4.07 20.82 3.79
C TYR A 399 4.78 22.16 3.91
N SER A 400 6.03 22.12 4.37
CA SER A 400 6.84 23.35 4.56
C SER A 400 7.19 24.02 3.24
N SER A 401 7.32 25.34 3.29
CA SER A 401 7.44 26.23 2.12
C SER A 401 8.73 26.07 1.29
N GLN A 402 9.72 25.31 1.77
CA GLN A 402 11.01 25.10 1.11
C GLN A 402 11.18 23.70 0.49
N ILE A 403 10.20 22.81 0.63
CA ILE A 403 10.25 21.48 0.00
C ILE A 403 10.50 21.56 -1.51
N PRO A 404 9.88 22.48 -2.30
CA PRO A 404 10.18 22.57 -3.73
C PRO A 404 11.66 22.81 -4.02
N GLN A 405 12.32 23.67 -3.25
CA GLN A 405 13.76 23.93 -3.41
C GLN A 405 14.59 22.68 -3.08
N ILE A 406 14.27 22.01 -1.98
CA ILE A 406 14.99 20.79 -1.55
C ILE A 406 14.81 19.67 -2.58
N CYS A 407 13.60 19.48 -3.11
CA CYS A 407 13.34 18.53 -4.20
C CYS A 407 14.21 18.83 -5.42
N GLN A 408 14.24 20.08 -5.88
CA GLN A 408 15.05 20.49 -7.04
C GLN A 408 16.55 20.23 -6.83
N ILE A 409 17.09 20.55 -5.65
CA ILE A 409 18.49 20.25 -5.29
C ILE A 409 18.76 18.74 -5.32
N SER A 410 17.76 17.93 -4.98
CA SER A 410 17.84 16.47 -4.93
C SER A 410 17.54 15.79 -6.28
N GLY A 411 17.34 16.56 -7.35
CA GLY A 411 17.04 16.04 -8.68
C GLY A 411 15.59 15.57 -8.88
N ILE A 412 14.67 16.01 -8.02
CA ILE A 412 13.23 15.71 -8.07
C ILE A 412 12.47 16.95 -8.52
N ASP A 413 11.68 16.82 -9.58
CA ASP A 413 10.92 17.91 -10.19
C ASP A 413 9.39 17.74 -10.07
N LYS A 414 8.92 16.56 -9.65
CA LYS A 414 7.49 16.24 -9.48
C LYS A 414 7.18 15.87 -8.04
N PHE A 415 5.95 16.13 -7.61
CA PHE A 415 5.48 15.85 -6.27
C PHE A 415 4.04 15.34 -6.26
N LEU A 416 3.80 14.28 -5.48
CA LEU A 416 2.48 13.73 -5.23
C LEU A 416 2.13 13.76 -3.74
N THR A 417 0.92 14.24 -3.44
CA THR A 417 0.35 14.27 -2.09
C THR A 417 -1.15 14.04 -2.12
N GLN A 418 -1.71 13.50 -1.03
CA GLN A 418 -3.15 13.31 -0.86
C GLN A 418 -3.72 14.08 0.35
N LYS A 419 -3.00 14.17 1.48
CA LYS A 419 -3.55 14.57 2.79
C LYS A 419 -4.28 15.92 2.82
N LEU A 420 -3.97 16.84 1.91
CA LEU A 420 -4.65 18.14 1.80
C LEU A 420 -6.11 18.05 1.35
N SER A 421 -6.57 16.90 0.83
CA SER A 421 -7.99 16.66 0.62
C SER A 421 -8.78 16.59 1.93
N TRP A 422 -8.11 16.45 3.08
CA TRP A 422 -8.73 16.32 4.40
C TRP A 422 -8.85 17.64 5.17
N ASN A 423 -8.57 18.78 4.52
CA ASN A 423 -8.83 20.08 5.12
C ASN A 423 -10.31 20.18 5.54
N ASN A 424 -10.56 20.44 6.83
CA ASN A 424 -11.90 20.51 7.39
C ASN A 424 -12.51 21.93 7.40
N ILE A 425 -11.73 22.95 7.04
CA ILE A 425 -12.20 24.35 6.95
C ILE A 425 -12.31 24.76 5.47
N ASN A 426 -11.20 24.73 4.71
CA ASN A 426 -11.15 25.12 3.31
C ASN A 426 -10.75 23.95 2.41
N THR A 427 -11.61 23.64 1.44
CA THR A 427 -11.23 22.75 0.34
C THR A 427 -10.07 23.38 -0.44
N PHE A 428 -8.90 22.72 -0.46
CA PHE A 428 -7.76 23.19 -1.22
C PHE A 428 -8.15 23.39 -2.69
N PRO A 429 -7.77 24.48 -3.38
CA PRO A 429 -8.42 24.87 -4.64
C PRO A 429 -7.92 24.14 -5.90
N LEU A 430 -6.80 23.39 -5.83
CA LEU A 430 -6.11 22.85 -7.01
C LEU A 430 -5.90 21.34 -6.89
N SER A 431 -5.86 20.64 -8.03
CA SER A 431 -5.43 19.24 -8.13
C SER A 431 -4.08 19.13 -8.83
N THR A 432 -3.85 19.90 -9.90
CA THR A 432 -2.58 19.90 -10.65
C THR A 432 -2.04 21.32 -10.74
N PHE A 433 -0.84 21.59 -10.21
CA PHE A 433 -0.33 22.96 -10.08
C PHE A 433 1.19 23.01 -9.92
N ASN A 434 1.78 24.18 -10.18
CA ASN A 434 3.18 24.45 -9.84
C ASN A 434 3.28 24.90 -8.38
N TRP A 435 4.01 24.17 -7.56
CA TRP A 435 4.30 24.60 -6.19
C TRP A 435 5.64 25.31 -6.14
N LYS A 436 5.60 26.61 -5.87
CA LYS A 436 6.74 27.52 -5.84
C LYS A 436 7.19 27.78 -4.40
N ALA A 437 8.45 27.47 -4.11
CA ALA A 437 9.12 27.82 -2.86
C ALA A 437 9.37 29.33 -2.74
N ILE A 438 9.79 29.76 -1.54
CA ILE A 438 10.02 31.19 -1.23
C ILE A 438 11.12 31.80 -2.13
N ASP A 439 12.13 31.02 -2.50
CA ASP A 439 13.23 31.46 -3.37
C ASP A 439 12.85 31.51 -4.86
N GLY A 440 11.73 30.88 -5.22
CA GLY A 440 11.22 30.78 -6.57
C GLY A 440 11.48 29.45 -7.29
N SER A 441 12.20 28.52 -6.67
CA SER A 441 12.25 27.12 -7.12
C SER A 441 10.84 26.52 -7.15
N GLN A 442 10.55 25.61 -8.08
CA GLN A 442 9.21 25.03 -8.18
C GLN A 442 9.23 23.53 -8.50
N VAL A 443 8.16 22.83 -8.12
CA VAL A 443 7.90 21.43 -8.50
C VAL A 443 6.48 21.29 -9.03
N LEU A 444 6.29 20.35 -9.96
CA LEU A 444 4.96 20.02 -10.49
C LEU A 444 4.22 19.13 -9.50
N VAL A 445 3.10 19.60 -8.98
CA VAL A 445 2.29 18.87 -8.00
C VAL A 445 1.06 18.26 -8.65
N HIS A 446 0.76 17.01 -8.31
CA HIS A 446 -0.55 16.42 -8.53
C HIS A 446 -1.13 15.85 -7.23
N MET A 447 -2.41 16.13 -7.00
CA MET A 447 -3.21 15.56 -5.92
C MET A 447 -4.29 14.66 -6.52
N PRO A 448 -4.24 13.33 -6.27
CA PRO A 448 -5.23 12.39 -6.79
C PRO A 448 -6.67 12.84 -6.42
N PRO A 449 -7.55 13.04 -7.40
CA PRO A 449 -8.85 13.67 -7.12
C PRO A 449 -9.83 12.79 -6.33
N ALA A 450 -9.62 11.47 -6.29
CA ALA A 450 -10.46 10.54 -5.52
C ALA A 450 -10.39 10.76 -3.99
N ASN A 451 -9.52 11.68 -3.52
CA ASN A 451 -9.37 12.08 -2.13
C ASN A 451 -8.89 10.96 -1.17
N THR A 452 -8.37 9.87 -1.74
CA THR A 452 -7.77 8.75 -1.02
C THR A 452 -6.66 8.14 -1.87
N TYR A 453 -5.61 7.63 -1.21
CA TYR A 453 -4.61 6.77 -1.83
C TYR A 453 -4.91 5.28 -1.66
N THR A 454 -6.01 4.95 -0.96
CA THR A 454 -6.46 3.58 -0.69
C THR A 454 -7.76 3.23 -1.43
N ALA A 455 -7.92 3.72 -2.67
CA ALA A 455 -9.14 3.48 -3.42
C ALA A 455 -9.34 1.98 -3.67
N SER A 456 -10.59 1.50 -3.58
CA SER A 456 -10.92 0.10 -3.83
C SER A 456 -11.19 -0.20 -5.31
N ALA A 457 -10.80 0.72 -6.19
CA ALA A 457 -10.99 0.65 -7.64
C ALA A 457 -12.46 0.39 -8.05
N ASN A 458 -13.41 0.86 -7.25
CA ASN A 458 -14.83 0.76 -7.60
C ASN A 458 -15.14 1.73 -8.76
N PHE A 459 -16.28 1.53 -9.39
CA PHE A 459 -16.80 2.44 -10.42
C PHE A 459 -16.76 3.91 -9.98
N GLY A 460 -17.19 4.18 -8.74
CA GLY A 460 -17.21 5.51 -8.18
C GLY A 460 -15.84 6.13 -7.95
N ASP A 461 -14.82 5.30 -7.71
CA ASP A 461 -13.45 5.79 -7.58
C ASP A 461 -12.95 6.33 -8.92
N VAL A 462 -13.17 5.60 -10.02
CA VAL A 462 -12.82 6.04 -11.38
C VAL A 462 -13.57 7.33 -11.74
N VAL A 463 -14.87 7.39 -11.46
CA VAL A 463 -15.69 8.58 -11.73
C VAL A 463 -15.23 9.78 -10.90
N ARG A 464 -14.95 9.59 -9.61
CA ARG A 464 -14.44 10.66 -8.73
C ARG A 464 -13.07 11.17 -9.17
N SER A 465 -12.17 10.31 -9.63
CA SER A 465 -10.85 10.70 -10.13
C SER A 465 -10.90 11.73 -11.26
N GLN A 466 -12.00 11.80 -12.02
CA GLN A 466 -12.23 12.89 -12.96
C GLN A 466 -13.09 14.01 -12.34
N GLN A 467 -14.27 13.68 -11.77
CA GLN A 467 -15.26 14.69 -11.36
C GLN A 467 -14.79 15.59 -10.22
N GLN A 468 -13.92 15.09 -9.33
CA GLN A 468 -13.40 15.83 -8.19
C GLN A 468 -12.10 16.58 -8.53
N HIS A 469 -11.62 16.50 -9.79
CA HIS A 469 -10.42 17.23 -10.21
C HIS A 469 -10.72 18.74 -10.25
N LYS A 470 -9.98 19.52 -9.46
CA LYS A 470 -10.39 20.89 -9.09
C LYS A 470 -10.10 21.93 -10.16
N ASN A 471 -9.23 21.59 -11.12
CA ASN A 471 -8.85 22.48 -12.20
C ASN A 471 -8.70 21.74 -13.55
N LEU A 472 -9.75 21.00 -13.94
CA LEU A 472 -9.83 20.26 -15.21
C LEU A 472 -9.63 21.13 -16.46
N ARG A 473 -9.90 22.43 -16.36
CA ARG A 473 -9.66 23.40 -17.44
C ARG A 473 -8.19 23.42 -17.87
N ASP A 474 -7.28 23.23 -16.92
CA ASP A 474 -5.85 23.36 -17.16
C ASP A 474 -5.29 22.05 -17.73
N VAL A 475 -5.63 20.92 -17.09
CA VAL A 475 -5.27 19.57 -17.54
C VAL A 475 -6.43 18.61 -17.22
N PRO A 476 -7.07 17.99 -18.24
CA PRO A 476 -8.24 17.14 -18.06
C PRO A 476 -7.88 15.67 -17.82
N THR A 477 -6.86 15.40 -16.99
CA THR A 477 -6.48 14.03 -16.58
C THR A 477 -6.18 13.98 -15.09
N GLY A 478 -6.34 12.81 -14.46
CA GLY A 478 -6.03 12.60 -13.05
C GLY A 478 -5.48 11.21 -12.77
N LEU A 479 -4.87 11.07 -11.59
CA LEU A 479 -4.35 9.80 -11.12
C LEU A 479 -5.36 9.13 -10.18
N LEU A 480 -5.57 7.83 -10.34
CA LEU A 480 -6.28 6.96 -9.40
C LEU A 480 -5.27 6.08 -8.69
N LEU A 481 -5.11 6.31 -7.39
CA LEU A 481 -4.30 5.49 -6.51
C LEU A 481 -5.17 4.43 -5.85
N TYR A 482 -4.96 3.17 -6.21
CA TYR A 482 -5.74 2.05 -5.67
C TYR A 482 -4.86 1.07 -4.91
N GLY A 483 -5.47 0.38 -3.94
CA GLY A 483 -4.83 -0.59 -3.07
C GLY A 483 -5.21 -0.42 -1.61
N HIS A 484 -5.08 -1.49 -0.82
CA HIS A 484 -5.14 -1.35 0.63
C HIS A 484 -3.82 -0.73 1.13
N GLY A 485 -3.93 0.28 1.98
CA GLY A 485 -2.80 1.05 2.51
C GLY A 485 -2.83 1.13 4.04
N ASP A 486 -2.07 2.08 4.59
CA ASP A 486 -1.84 2.38 6.01
C ASP A 486 -1.17 1.22 6.75
N GLY A 487 -1.74 0.01 6.71
CA GLY A 487 -1.16 -1.23 7.26
C GLY A 487 -0.60 -2.19 6.22
N GLY A 488 -0.62 -1.82 4.94
CA GLY A 488 -0.19 -2.63 3.81
C GLY A 488 -1.30 -3.42 3.12
N GLY A 489 -0.94 -4.54 2.48
CA GLY A 489 -1.85 -5.40 1.72
C GLY A 489 -1.88 -5.11 0.22
N GLY A 490 -1.81 -3.84 -0.19
CA GLY A 490 -1.77 -3.39 -1.58
C GLY A 490 -3.03 -3.77 -2.39
N PRO A 491 -3.02 -3.58 -3.72
CA PRO A 491 -4.12 -3.97 -4.59
C PRO A 491 -4.48 -5.45 -4.54
N THR A 492 -5.77 -5.76 -4.71
CA THR A 492 -6.27 -7.12 -4.89
C THR A 492 -6.51 -7.40 -6.38
N GLU A 493 -6.60 -8.69 -6.73
CA GLU A 493 -7.00 -9.14 -8.06
C GLU A 493 -8.35 -8.53 -8.49
N GLU A 494 -9.30 -8.52 -7.56
CA GLU A 494 -10.63 -7.92 -7.77
C GLU A 494 -10.54 -6.44 -8.19
N MET A 495 -9.62 -5.66 -7.62
CA MET A 495 -9.47 -4.25 -8.02
C MET A 495 -9.04 -4.11 -9.49
N LEU A 496 -8.14 -4.98 -9.98
CA LEU A 496 -7.71 -4.98 -11.38
C LEU A 496 -8.83 -5.45 -12.30
N GLU A 497 -9.57 -6.48 -11.90
CA GLU A 497 -10.70 -6.97 -12.68
C GLU A 497 -11.81 -5.92 -12.78
N LYS A 498 -12.10 -5.19 -11.70
CA LYS A 498 -12.99 -4.03 -11.71
C LYS A 498 -12.51 -2.95 -12.69
N LEU A 499 -11.21 -2.64 -12.72
CA LEU A 499 -10.64 -1.64 -13.64
C LEU A 499 -10.73 -2.09 -15.10
N ARG A 500 -10.52 -3.37 -15.41
CA ARG A 500 -10.78 -3.93 -16.76
C ARG A 500 -12.23 -3.73 -17.19
N ARG A 501 -13.21 -3.99 -16.31
CA ARG A 501 -14.64 -3.76 -16.61
C ARG A 501 -14.96 -2.28 -16.77
N CYS A 502 -14.39 -1.41 -15.93
CA CYS A 502 -14.54 0.04 -16.09
C CYS A 502 -13.98 0.51 -17.45
N ARG A 503 -12.79 0.04 -17.84
CA ARG A 503 -12.22 0.31 -19.15
C ARG A 503 -13.12 -0.19 -20.28
N GLY A 504 -13.60 -1.44 -20.20
CA GLY A 504 -14.47 -2.01 -21.22
C GLY A 504 -15.78 -1.24 -21.39
N MET A 505 -16.38 -0.79 -20.29
CA MET A 505 -17.57 0.06 -20.33
C MET A 505 -17.28 1.40 -21.01
N ALA A 506 -16.17 2.07 -20.66
CA ALA A 506 -15.74 3.31 -21.31
C ALA A 506 -15.58 3.12 -22.83
N ASN A 507 -14.96 2.01 -23.26
CA ASN A 507 -14.78 1.67 -24.66
C ASN A 507 -16.11 1.40 -25.39
N THR A 508 -17.08 0.77 -24.71
CA THR A 508 -18.31 0.29 -25.34
C THR A 508 -19.37 1.38 -25.47
N ASN A 509 -19.54 2.22 -24.46
CA ASN A 509 -20.67 3.16 -24.39
C ASN A 509 -20.30 4.57 -23.87
N ALA A 510 -19.01 4.82 -23.61
CA ALA A 510 -18.51 6.11 -23.11
C ALA A 510 -19.26 6.63 -21.87
N ALA A 511 -19.80 5.74 -21.03
CA ALA A 511 -20.57 6.12 -19.85
C ALA A 511 -19.73 6.68 -18.71
N ILE A 512 -18.44 6.34 -18.67
CA ILE A 512 -17.52 6.70 -17.60
C ILE A 512 -16.19 7.24 -18.13
N PRO A 513 -15.38 7.89 -17.27
CA PRO A 513 -14.06 8.34 -17.64
C PRO A 513 -13.19 7.17 -18.14
N THR A 514 -12.35 7.47 -19.11
CA THR A 514 -11.46 6.51 -19.75
C THR A 514 -10.29 6.23 -18.82
N VAL A 515 -10.39 5.17 -18.03
CA VAL A 515 -9.30 4.70 -17.16
C VAL A 515 -8.26 3.92 -17.98
N HIS A 516 -6.99 4.06 -17.65
CA HIS A 516 -5.91 3.32 -18.30
C HIS A 516 -4.90 2.80 -17.27
N LEU A 517 -4.45 1.56 -17.46
CA LEU A 517 -3.40 0.89 -16.71
C LEU A 517 -2.21 0.61 -17.63
N GLY A 518 -1.04 0.37 -17.04
CA GLY A 518 0.19 0.13 -17.80
C GLY A 518 1.07 1.36 -17.98
N ASN A 519 0.65 2.54 -17.49
CA ASN A 519 1.50 3.72 -17.43
C ASN A 519 2.15 3.96 -16.07
N THR A 520 3.40 4.40 -16.09
CA THR A 520 4.12 4.80 -14.88
C THR A 520 3.63 6.15 -14.37
N VAL A 521 4.00 6.50 -13.14
CA VAL A 521 3.70 7.82 -12.57
C VAL A 521 4.46 8.91 -13.35
N GLU A 522 5.67 8.61 -13.81
CA GLU A 522 6.48 9.48 -14.66
C GLU A 522 5.76 9.80 -15.98
N GLU A 523 5.24 8.78 -16.67
CA GLU A 523 4.49 8.95 -17.93
C GLU A 523 3.21 9.78 -17.72
N PHE A 524 2.54 9.65 -16.57
CA PHE A 524 1.44 10.54 -16.20
C PHE A 524 1.90 12.00 -16.09
N TYR A 525 3.03 12.28 -15.42
CA TYR A 525 3.54 13.65 -15.32
C TYR A 525 4.03 14.18 -16.67
N GLU A 526 4.54 13.34 -17.56
CA GLU A 526 4.87 13.70 -18.94
C GLU A 526 3.62 14.15 -19.72
N ASP A 527 2.52 13.40 -19.67
CA ASP A 527 1.24 13.80 -20.28
C ASP A 527 0.72 15.14 -19.70
N VAL A 528 0.84 15.33 -18.39
CA VAL A 528 0.50 16.61 -17.74
C VAL A 528 1.36 17.75 -18.28
N LEU A 529 2.68 17.55 -18.40
CA LEU A 529 3.60 18.57 -18.91
C LEU A 529 3.29 18.91 -20.37
N GLU A 530 3.09 17.92 -21.24
CA GLU A 530 2.76 18.14 -22.65
C GLU A 530 1.46 18.94 -22.82
N ARG A 531 0.41 18.58 -22.08
CA ARG A 531 -0.90 19.26 -22.16
C ARG A 531 -0.90 20.67 -21.59
N SER A 532 0.06 21.00 -20.74
CA SER A 532 0.11 22.27 -20.01
C SER A 532 1.18 23.25 -20.51
N ASP A 533 1.75 23.03 -21.70
CA ASP A 533 2.91 23.77 -22.22
C ASP A 533 4.08 23.75 -21.22
N TYR A 534 4.49 22.53 -20.85
CA TYR A 534 5.55 22.25 -19.88
C TYR A 534 5.31 22.97 -18.53
N GLY A 535 4.06 22.91 -18.06
CA GLY A 535 3.61 23.51 -16.80
C GLY A 535 3.35 25.02 -16.84
N ARG A 536 3.62 25.73 -17.96
CA ARG A 536 3.43 27.21 -18.03
C ARG A 536 1.98 27.64 -17.87
N ASN A 537 1.04 26.80 -18.28
CA ASN A 537 -0.39 27.08 -18.19
C ASN A 537 -1.00 26.68 -16.83
N LEU A 538 -0.23 26.04 -15.94
CA LEU A 538 -0.72 25.60 -14.65
C LEU A 538 -0.76 26.75 -13.63
N PRO A 539 -1.74 26.74 -12.72
CA PRO A 539 -1.77 27.68 -11.60
C PRO A 539 -0.58 27.47 -10.67
N THR A 540 -0.21 28.51 -9.94
CA THR A 540 0.93 28.49 -9.01
C THR A 540 0.46 28.64 -7.57
N TRP A 541 0.91 27.76 -6.68
CA TRP A 541 0.83 27.96 -5.23
C TRP A 541 2.19 28.41 -4.71
N THR A 542 2.27 29.54 -3.99
CA THR A 542 3.54 30.07 -3.47
C THR A 542 3.61 29.95 -1.95
N GLY A 543 4.71 29.39 -1.44
CA GLY A 543 4.96 29.28 0.00
C GLY A 543 4.50 27.95 0.60
N GLU A 544 4.06 27.98 1.86
CA GLU A 544 3.65 26.79 2.60
C GLU A 544 2.37 26.19 2.04
N ILE A 545 2.25 24.86 2.00
CA ILE A 545 0.95 24.21 1.82
C ILE A 545 0.44 23.73 3.18
N TYR A 546 -0.34 24.61 3.81
CA TYR A 546 -0.85 24.42 5.16
C TYR A 546 -1.97 23.38 5.19
N LEU A 547 -1.79 22.32 6.00
CA LEU A 547 -2.85 21.36 6.30
C LEU A 547 -3.71 21.91 7.45
N GLU A 548 -4.99 22.13 7.19
CA GLU A 548 -5.91 22.71 8.17
C GLU A 548 -6.44 21.68 9.18
N PHE A 549 -5.68 20.63 9.43
CA PHE A 549 -6.02 19.49 10.27
C PHE A 549 -4.83 19.07 11.14
N HIS A 550 -4.99 18.07 12.02
CA HIS A 550 -3.90 17.46 12.82
C HIS A 550 -2.96 18.40 13.61
N ARG A 551 -3.33 19.66 13.90
CA ARG A 551 -2.44 20.67 14.54
C ARG A 551 -1.85 20.28 15.90
N GLY A 552 -2.48 19.33 16.61
CA GLY A 552 -1.96 18.82 17.89
C GLY A 552 -0.63 18.08 17.78
N THR A 553 -0.29 17.63 16.56
CA THR A 553 0.97 16.93 16.23
C THR A 553 2.23 17.75 16.50
N TYR A 554 2.13 19.08 16.53
CA TYR A 554 3.27 19.94 16.85
C TYR A 554 3.69 19.85 18.33
N THR A 555 2.79 19.42 19.23
CA THR A 555 3.01 19.48 20.69
C THR A 555 3.13 18.10 21.35
N THR A 556 2.35 17.10 20.91
CA THR A 556 2.38 15.74 21.50
C THR A 556 3.77 15.11 21.41
N GLN A 557 4.10 14.13 22.27
CA GLN A 557 5.42 13.48 22.31
C GLN A 557 6.61 14.47 22.36
N ALA A 558 6.53 15.45 23.27
CA ALA A 558 7.54 16.51 23.41
C ALA A 558 8.96 15.99 23.65
N ASP A 559 9.13 14.89 24.40
CA ASP A 559 10.44 14.27 24.61
C ASP A 559 11.09 13.83 23.30
N VAL A 560 10.32 13.16 22.43
CA VAL A 560 10.80 12.66 21.13
C VAL A 560 11.21 13.84 20.26
N LYS A 561 10.40 14.89 20.20
CA LYS A 561 10.71 16.12 19.45
C LYS A 561 11.96 16.82 19.98
N LYS A 562 12.13 16.89 21.30
CA LYS A 562 13.33 17.45 21.94
C LYS A 562 14.57 16.63 21.58
N TRP A 563 14.50 15.30 21.68
CA TRP A 563 15.61 14.41 21.37
C TRP A 563 15.95 14.41 19.89
N MET A 564 14.95 14.51 19.02
CA MET A 564 15.15 14.70 17.58
C MET A 564 15.96 15.97 17.32
N ARG A 565 15.53 17.13 17.84
CA ARG A 565 16.25 18.39 17.65
C ARG A 565 17.68 18.35 18.24
N LEU A 566 17.87 17.71 19.40
CA LEU A 566 19.19 17.53 19.98
C LEU A 566 20.08 16.62 19.13
N SER A 567 19.51 15.57 18.54
CA SER A 567 20.24 14.66 17.65
C SER A 567 20.68 15.39 16.39
N GLU A 568 19.81 16.18 15.77
CA GLU A 568 20.14 17.00 14.58
C GLU A 568 21.30 17.98 14.85
N ILE A 569 21.24 18.73 15.97
CA ILE A 569 22.31 19.67 16.36
C ILE A 569 23.63 18.92 16.59
N LYS A 570 23.58 17.78 17.30
CA LYS A 570 24.77 16.99 17.59
C LYS A 570 25.36 16.32 16.34
N MET A 571 24.53 15.89 15.39
CA MET A 571 24.99 15.40 14.09
C MET A 571 25.73 16.49 13.34
N HIS A 572 25.15 17.70 13.26
CA HIS A 572 25.81 18.86 12.66
C HIS A 572 27.19 19.10 13.31
N ASP A 573 27.25 19.18 14.64
CA ASP A 573 28.48 19.45 15.37
C ASP A 573 29.54 18.36 15.13
N LEU A 574 29.13 17.10 15.17
CA LEU A 574 30.01 15.95 14.93
C LEU A 574 30.56 15.95 13.50
N GLU A 575 29.70 16.11 12.49
CA GLU A 575 30.11 16.11 11.09
C GLU A 575 31.03 17.31 10.79
N PHE A 576 30.72 18.49 11.33
CA PHE A 576 31.55 19.69 11.19
C PHE A 576 32.94 19.50 11.80
N LEU A 577 33.00 19.12 13.08
CA LEU A 577 34.27 18.91 13.78
C LEU A 577 35.06 17.76 13.18
N GLY A 578 34.39 16.65 12.87
CA GLY A 578 34.99 15.47 12.25
C GLY A 578 35.61 15.81 10.89
N THR A 579 34.94 16.62 10.08
CA THR A 579 35.46 17.07 8.77
C THR A 579 36.73 17.90 8.96
N ILE A 580 36.69 18.92 9.82
CA ILE A 580 37.86 19.77 10.10
C ILE A 580 39.04 18.93 10.59
N LEU A 581 38.81 18.04 11.55
CA LEU A 581 39.86 17.21 12.13
C LEU A 581 40.42 16.20 11.14
N SER A 582 39.58 15.62 10.27
CA SER A 582 40.03 14.67 9.26
C SER A 582 40.94 15.29 8.20
N ILE A 583 40.82 16.61 7.99
CA ILE A 583 41.68 17.37 7.08
C ILE A 583 42.96 17.84 7.78
N SER A 584 42.88 18.15 9.08
CA SER A 584 43.96 18.85 9.80
C SER A 584 44.79 17.95 10.74
N THR A 585 44.39 16.71 10.97
CA THR A 585 45.02 15.77 11.91
C THR A 585 44.99 14.33 11.36
N GLU A 586 45.47 13.35 12.14
CA GLU A 586 45.35 11.92 11.80
C GLU A 586 43.96 11.32 12.12
N TYR A 587 43.01 12.14 12.60
CA TYR A 587 41.65 11.71 12.89
C TYR A 587 40.98 11.15 11.62
N LYS A 588 40.34 9.98 11.74
CA LYS A 588 39.57 9.39 10.64
C LYS A 588 38.10 9.73 10.81
N TYR A 589 37.50 10.32 9.78
CA TYR A 589 36.08 10.64 9.78
C TYR A 589 35.25 9.34 9.93
N PRO A 590 34.33 9.24 10.91
CA PRO A 590 33.62 8.00 11.21
C PRO A 590 32.42 7.82 10.27
N THR A 591 32.69 7.64 8.97
CA THR A 591 31.68 7.60 7.90
C THR A 591 30.57 6.60 8.18
N LYS A 592 30.92 5.37 8.60
CA LYS A 592 29.94 4.32 8.84
C LYS A 592 29.03 4.66 10.00
N ASP A 593 29.58 5.08 11.13
CA ASP A 593 28.77 5.42 12.31
C ASP A 593 27.86 6.62 12.04
N ILE A 594 28.35 7.64 11.34
CA ILE A 594 27.54 8.81 10.95
C ILE A 594 26.41 8.41 10.01
N HIS A 595 26.68 7.54 9.04
CA HIS A 595 25.68 7.02 8.12
C HIS A 595 24.59 6.25 8.87
N ASP A 596 24.97 5.28 9.71
CA ASP A 596 24.04 4.47 10.50
C ASP A 596 23.21 5.36 11.47
N LEU A 597 23.80 6.39 12.06
CA LEU A 597 23.09 7.36 12.90
C LEU A 597 22.08 8.20 12.11
N TRP A 598 22.43 8.65 10.90
CA TRP A 598 21.50 9.38 10.05
C TRP A 598 20.32 8.53 9.60
N GLU A 599 20.53 7.24 9.30
CA GLU A 599 19.43 6.31 8.99
C GLU A 599 18.47 6.13 10.18
N ASP A 600 19.00 5.94 11.40
CA ASP A 600 18.19 5.83 12.64
C ASP A 600 17.39 7.12 12.90
N ILE A 601 18.03 8.28 12.70
CA ILE A 601 17.37 9.60 12.84
C ILE A 601 16.28 9.76 11.78
N ALA A 602 16.58 9.49 10.52
CA ALA A 602 15.65 9.62 9.40
C ALA A 602 14.45 8.67 9.54
N LEU A 603 14.67 7.45 10.04
CA LEU A 603 13.59 6.51 10.39
C LEU A 603 12.65 7.09 11.45
N CYS A 604 13.19 7.68 12.52
CA CYS A 604 12.39 8.31 13.56
C CYS A 604 11.66 9.60 13.11
N GLN A 605 11.93 10.11 11.90
CA GLN A 605 11.24 11.27 11.30
C GLN A 605 10.01 10.90 10.46
N PHE A 606 9.65 9.62 10.41
CA PHE A 606 8.41 9.15 9.76
C PHE A 606 7.19 9.97 10.20
N HIS A 607 6.24 10.19 9.27
CA HIS A 607 5.13 11.14 9.44
C HIS A 607 4.13 10.77 10.54
N ASP A 608 4.15 9.56 11.10
CA ASP A 608 3.43 9.26 12.34
C ASP A 608 4.31 9.30 13.60
N VAL A 609 5.57 8.86 13.46
CA VAL A 609 6.48 8.71 14.59
C VAL A 609 6.82 10.06 15.20
N LEU A 610 7.40 10.97 14.40
CA LEU A 610 7.85 12.27 14.89
C LEU A 610 6.67 13.19 15.27
N PRO A 611 5.59 13.26 14.47
CA PRO A 611 4.39 14.02 14.82
C PRO A 611 3.70 13.54 16.09
N GLY A 612 3.92 12.30 16.53
CA GLY A 612 3.50 11.85 17.84
C GLY A 612 2.15 11.12 17.86
N SER A 613 1.81 10.40 16.79
CA SER A 613 0.52 9.74 16.54
C SER A 613 0.53 8.21 16.66
N CYS A 614 1.61 7.60 17.15
CA CYS A 614 1.71 6.14 17.31
C CYS A 614 1.20 5.63 18.68
N ILE A 615 1.09 4.31 18.80
CA ILE A 615 0.82 3.62 20.07
C ILE A 615 2.03 3.65 21.03
N GLY A 616 1.79 3.39 22.32
CA GLY A 616 2.83 3.40 23.34
C GLY A 616 4.00 2.44 23.07
N MET A 617 3.74 1.27 22.47
CA MET A 617 4.78 0.29 22.11
C MET A 617 5.85 0.90 21.19
N VAL A 618 5.42 1.64 20.16
CA VAL A 618 6.34 2.32 19.21
C VAL A 618 7.25 3.28 19.96
N TYR A 619 6.70 4.11 20.84
CA TYR A 619 7.50 5.10 21.56
C TYR A 619 8.40 4.47 22.62
N TYR A 620 7.84 3.66 23.53
CA TYR A 620 8.56 3.20 24.72
C TYR A 620 9.50 2.03 24.44
N GLU A 621 9.19 1.17 23.47
CA GLU A 621 10.00 -0.02 23.20
C GLU A 621 11.00 0.17 22.05
N GLU A 622 10.76 1.11 21.13
CA GLU A 622 11.59 1.28 19.94
C GLU A 622 12.17 2.70 19.80
N VAL A 623 11.33 3.72 19.62
CA VAL A 623 11.78 5.09 19.25
C VAL A 623 12.59 5.75 20.36
N LYS A 624 12.10 5.71 21.61
CA LYS A 624 12.81 6.32 22.74
C LYS A 624 14.17 5.64 23.02
N PRO A 625 14.26 4.30 23.07
CA PRO A 625 15.54 3.60 23.13
C PRO A 625 16.48 3.92 21.97
N MET A 626 15.97 3.97 20.73
CA MET A 626 16.75 4.28 19.52
C MET A 626 17.35 5.69 19.61
N LEU A 627 16.54 6.72 19.87
CA LEU A 627 17.03 8.10 20.00
C LEU A 627 17.99 8.28 21.19
N THR A 628 17.79 7.55 22.28
CA THR A 628 18.73 7.55 23.41
C THR A 628 20.09 6.99 23.01
N ASN A 629 20.09 5.87 22.27
CA ASN A 629 21.31 5.28 21.74
C ASN A 629 22.02 6.19 20.72
N VAL A 630 21.26 6.85 19.84
CA VAL A 630 21.76 7.87 18.91
C VAL A 630 22.48 8.99 19.66
N LEU A 631 21.83 9.58 20.67
CA LEU A 631 22.43 10.65 21.49
C LEU A 631 23.70 10.19 22.22
N HIS A 632 23.70 8.99 22.80
CA HIS A 632 24.88 8.44 23.46
C HIS A 632 26.05 8.22 22.50
N LYS A 633 25.80 7.64 21.32
CA LYS A 633 26.82 7.45 20.28
C LYS A 633 27.36 8.80 19.79
N LEU A 634 26.48 9.77 19.57
CA LEU A 634 26.85 11.14 19.18
C LEU A 634 27.77 11.79 20.21
N ASP A 635 27.43 11.67 21.50
CA ASP A 635 28.28 12.19 22.58
C ASP A 635 29.64 11.49 22.63
N GLN A 636 29.67 10.18 22.41
CA GLN A 636 30.91 9.41 22.39
C GLN A 636 31.82 9.79 21.22
N LEU A 637 31.27 9.86 20.00
CA LEU A 637 32.02 10.24 18.80
C LEU A 637 32.48 11.70 18.86
N THR A 638 31.65 12.60 19.38
CA THR A 638 32.03 14.00 19.55
C THR A 638 33.15 14.14 20.58
N LYS A 639 33.10 13.41 21.71
CA LYS A 639 34.20 13.39 22.69
C LYS A 639 35.49 12.85 22.11
N ASP A 640 35.41 11.81 21.29
CA ASP A 640 36.56 11.24 20.60
C ASP A 640 37.18 12.25 19.62
N ALA A 641 36.37 12.87 18.77
CA ALA A 641 36.79 13.97 17.90
C ALA A 641 37.46 15.09 18.71
N LEU A 642 36.83 15.54 19.79
CA LEU A 642 37.35 16.59 20.67
C LEU A 642 38.67 16.22 21.38
N SER A 643 39.01 14.93 21.47
CA SER A 643 40.29 14.48 22.05
C SER A 643 41.49 14.75 21.12
N HIS A 644 41.24 14.90 19.82
CA HIS A 644 42.26 15.14 18.79
C HIS A 644 42.66 16.62 18.66
N PHE A 645 41.94 17.54 19.31
CA PHE A 645 42.38 18.94 19.42
C PHE A 645 43.62 19.06 20.32
N LYS A 646 44.57 19.91 19.93
CA LYS A 646 45.75 20.23 20.75
C LYS A 646 45.34 21.02 22.00
N LYS A 647 45.26 20.34 23.15
CA LYS A 647 44.91 20.97 24.44
C LYS A 647 46.17 21.51 25.13
N LYS A 648 46.12 22.75 25.63
CA LYS A 648 47.07 23.22 26.67
C LYS A 648 46.63 22.63 28.02
N LYS A 649 47.59 22.15 28.82
CA LYS A 649 47.30 21.60 30.17
C LYS A 649 46.64 22.68 31.05
N ASN A 650 45.66 22.26 31.86
CA ASN A 650 44.97 23.08 32.86
C ASN A 650 44.21 24.31 32.31
N CYS A 651 43.66 24.22 31.09
CA CYS A 651 42.78 25.24 30.53
C CYS A 651 41.41 24.65 30.19
N VAL A 652 40.34 25.42 30.42
CA VAL A 652 39.01 25.13 29.89
C VAL A 652 38.91 25.72 28.49
N PHE A 653 38.37 24.96 27.55
CA PHE A 653 38.13 25.39 26.18
C PHE A 653 36.64 25.25 25.88
N ALA A 654 36.09 26.25 25.19
CA ALA A 654 34.77 26.17 24.58
C ALA A 654 34.93 25.99 23.07
N VAL A 655 34.05 25.21 22.46
CA VAL A 655 34.02 24.99 21.01
C VAL A 655 32.76 25.64 20.48
N ASN A 656 32.92 26.56 19.54
CA ASN A 656 31.82 27.18 18.82
C ASN A 656 31.70 26.53 17.44
N THR A 657 30.62 25.81 17.21
CA THR A 657 30.31 25.15 15.94
C THR A 657 29.42 26.00 15.03
N LEU A 658 29.02 27.19 15.48
CA LEU A 658 28.27 28.14 14.65
C LEU A 658 29.21 28.88 13.69
N PRO A 659 28.75 29.26 12.49
CA PRO A 659 29.58 29.93 11.49
C PRO A 659 29.81 31.44 11.76
N TRP A 660 29.60 31.89 13.00
CA TRP A 660 29.85 33.28 13.44
C TRP A 660 30.42 33.32 14.85
N GLU A 661 31.07 34.42 15.22
CA GLU A 661 31.59 34.62 16.58
C GLU A 661 30.45 34.65 17.61
N ARG A 662 30.61 33.90 18.71
CA ARG A 662 29.60 33.74 19.75
C ARG A 662 30.14 34.21 21.09
N PHE A 663 29.37 35.06 21.78
CA PHE A 663 29.55 35.37 23.19
C PHE A 663 28.44 34.69 23.99
N GLU A 664 28.80 33.89 25.00
CA GLU A 664 27.84 33.16 25.82
C GLU A 664 28.36 32.97 27.25
N LEU A 665 27.43 32.93 28.21
CA LEU A 665 27.72 32.58 29.60
C LEU A 665 27.63 31.06 29.77
N LEU A 666 28.76 30.44 30.07
CA LEU A 666 28.83 29.01 30.34
C LEU A 666 28.82 28.76 31.87
N PRO A 667 27.98 27.85 32.38
CA PRO A 667 28.07 27.44 33.78
C PRO A 667 29.41 26.72 34.00
N PHE A 668 30.21 27.22 34.95
CA PHE A 668 31.46 26.57 35.35
C PHE A 668 31.12 25.46 36.36
N ALA A 669 31.39 24.21 36.00
CA ALA A 669 31.22 23.04 36.87
C ALA A 669 32.56 22.65 37.50
#